data_AF-A0A9E2VLW5-F1
#
_entry.id   AF-A0A9E2VLW5-F1
#
_cell.length_a   1.000
_cell.length_b   1.000
_cell.length_c   1.000
_cell.angle_alpha   90.00
_cell.angle_beta   90.00
_cell.angle_gamma   90.00
#
_symmetry.space_group_name_H-M   'P 1'
#
loop_
_entity.id
_entity.type
_entity.pdbx_description
1 polymer ?
#
loop_
_entity_poly.entity_id
_entity_poly.type
_entity_poly.pdbx_seq_one_letter_code
_entity_poly.pdbx_strand_id
1 'polypeptide(L)'
;QVCKQFVPRIRFCLEWHGTTWQPLENEFQRLGFQWSVFLDSTLPEAGENAALRRIRNAVLGDLGPILQSRSGWLRHKRLLATLRAWFDQLPESDGPEAQSTRRLRQAIRDASPTGYQSAHDELTRLKNLEGDLAHRREMLKKLEQPAPAWKSAIENRVGKHGGSQPPGKPQAAWEWRQLHDELERRASVSIDQLQQQIERLGQQLLEVTARLVEKQTWANQIRTVTGAQKRALGAYAAMRNQMRKSGKGALNAALVAAARKEIATAKEAVPVWIMPLAEVAEAFDPRRTRFDVVIIDEASQCEVTSLFALYLGDQAIVVGDDEQVTPLAVGIDTEEVLNLIQIHLEGIPHNALYHGETSVYELAQIAFGGVIRLTEHFRCAPNIIAFSNNLSYKDEIKALREASSVPLVPHVVHHRVSGSRDQHAKVNEVEAEAIASLICAAIEQSEYAVNHDREPTSFGVVSLVGDEQAMRIDAILRQRIEPAEYRRRQILCGDAAQFQGDERDVMFLSVVDSPAAEPPLPMRQEGPKKVFKKRFNVAASRARNQMWVVHSLNHETDLQVGDYRRRLIEHALDPVAWERELQQRLARTDPRSKEFQGVVLRRLMEKRYNVTPEFPAGAYSIDLVVTGNGRRLAIECDGEQFHGPEQLQEDLERQAILERLGWMFVRVRGSLFFRDQDRALEPVFRRLQELNIAPELVTSSPSVAQEKADVVERVVRRAEELRRLWHAD
;
A
#
# COMPACT_ATOMS: atom_id res chain seq x y z
N GLN A 1 -29.98 110.32 91.02
CA GLN A 1 -29.96 109.00 90.33
C GLN A 1 -29.06 108.97 89.09
N VAL A 2 -28.93 110.06 88.31
CA VAL A 2 -28.18 110.09 87.03
C VAL A 2 -26.67 109.80 87.16
N CYS A 3 -26.01 110.07 88.30
CA CYS A 3 -24.57 109.80 88.46
C CYS A 3 -24.23 108.33 88.79
N LYS A 4 -25.17 107.52 89.33
CA LYS A 4 -24.91 106.14 89.78
C LYS A 4 -24.50 105.20 88.63
N GLN A 5 -24.99 105.45 87.42
CA GLN A 5 -24.68 104.65 86.23
C GLN A 5 -23.20 104.74 85.79
N PHE A 6 -22.50 105.81 86.16
CA PHE A 6 -21.09 105.99 85.79
C PHE A 6 -20.11 105.34 86.77
N VAL A 7 -20.57 104.96 87.98
CA VAL A 7 -19.72 104.37 89.02
C VAL A 7 -18.95 103.13 88.56
N PRO A 8 -19.56 102.14 87.85
CA PRO A 8 -18.82 100.97 87.36
C PRO A 8 -17.73 101.34 86.35
N ARG A 9 -18.02 102.29 85.44
CA ARG A 9 -17.08 102.73 84.42
C ARG A 9 -15.93 103.54 85.01
N ILE A 10 -16.21 104.41 85.98
CA ILE A 10 -15.20 105.15 86.73
C ILE A 10 -14.32 104.16 87.51
N ARG A 11 -14.91 103.19 88.21
CA ARG A 11 -14.17 102.15 88.93
C ARG A 11 -13.27 101.35 87.99
N PHE A 12 -13.79 100.90 86.85
CA PHE A 12 -13.00 100.22 85.82
C PHE A 12 -11.83 101.09 85.33
N CYS A 13 -12.05 102.37 85.03
CA CYS A 13 -10.97 103.26 84.58
C CYS A 13 -9.91 103.52 85.67
N LEU A 14 -10.31 103.64 86.94
CA LEU A 14 -9.39 103.82 88.07
C LEU A 14 -8.59 102.55 88.38
N GLU A 15 -9.18 101.38 88.18
CA GLU A 15 -8.55 100.07 88.47
C GLU A 15 -7.83 99.45 87.26
N TRP A 16 -8.11 99.90 86.03
CA TRP A 16 -7.65 99.30 84.75
C TRP A 16 -6.17 98.97 84.70
N HIS A 17 -5.32 99.86 85.23
CA HIS A 17 -3.88 99.63 85.22
C HIS A 17 -3.52 98.37 86.01
N GLY A 18 -4.05 98.23 87.23
CA GLY A 18 -3.76 97.09 88.10
C GLY A 18 -4.50 95.81 87.70
N THR A 19 -5.74 95.91 87.21
CA THR A 19 -6.56 94.72 86.91
C THR A 19 -6.41 94.20 85.49
N THR A 20 -5.95 95.02 84.54
CA THR A 20 -5.95 94.67 83.12
C THR A 20 -4.58 94.85 82.49
N TRP A 21 -3.98 96.03 82.60
CA TRP A 21 -2.71 96.31 81.93
C TRP A 21 -1.54 95.55 82.56
N GLN A 22 -1.40 95.60 83.87
CA GLN A 22 -0.27 95.01 84.58
C GLN A 22 -0.21 93.47 84.46
N PRO A 23 -1.33 92.71 84.50
CA PRO A 23 -1.34 91.29 84.16
C PRO A 23 -0.88 91.01 82.72
N LEU A 24 -1.30 91.82 81.74
CA LEU A 24 -0.90 91.66 80.34
C LEU A 24 0.59 91.95 80.15
N GLU A 25 1.11 93.00 80.78
CA GLU A 25 2.53 93.33 80.76
C GLU A 25 3.37 92.21 81.39
N ASN A 26 2.94 91.68 82.54
CA ASN A 26 3.58 90.53 83.18
C ASN A 26 3.57 89.30 82.27
N GLU A 27 2.49 89.07 81.52
CA GLU A 27 2.40 87.96 80.58
C GLU A 27 3.33 88.15 79.37
N PHE A 28 3.43 89.37 78.82
CA PHE A 28 4.41 89.69 77.79
C PHE A 28 5.84 89.39 78.28
N GLN A 29 6.18 89.83 79.49
CA GLN A 29 7.49 89.55 80.08
C GLN A 29 7.73 88.05 80.31
N ARG A 30 6.72 87.31 80.80
CA ARG A 30 6.77 85.84 80.96
C ARG A 30 7.04 85.12 79.64
N LEU A 31 6.46 85.61 78.55
CA LEU A 31 6.67 85.08 77.20
C LEU A 31 8.02 85.55 76.59
N GLY A 32 8.82 86.30 77.34
CA GLY A 32 10.14 86.78 76.94
C GLY A 32 10.11 88.08 76.12
N PHE A 33 8.96 88.78 76.04
CA PHE A 33 8.87 90.07 75.38
C PHE A 33 9.37 91.18 76.32
N GLN A 34 10.41 91.90 75.89
CA GLN A 34 11.03 92.98 76.67
C GLN A 34 10.18 94.25 76.59
N TRP A 35 9.09 94.29 77.35
CA TRP A 35 8.13 95.40 77.32
C TRP A 35 8.76 96.76 77.63
N SER A 36 9.64 96.82 78.64
CA SER A 36 10.33 98.06 79.02
C SER A 36 11.15 98.64 77.86
N VAL A 37 11.95 97.81 77.19
CA VAL A 37 12.76 98.20 76.02
C VAL A 37 11.88 98.67 74.86
N PHE A 38 10.76 97.97 74.62
CA PHE A 38 9.82 98.34 73.58
C PHE A 38 9.10 99.67 73.88
N LEU A 39 8.61 99.86 75.10
CA LEU A 39 7.96 101.09 75.51
C LEU A 39 8.96 102.26 75.47
N ASP A 40 10.22 102.02 75.80
CA ASP A 40 11.30 103.01 75.70
C ASP A 40 11.56 103.48 74.27
N SER A 41 11.36 102.59 73.29
CA SER A 41 11.43 102.95 71.86
C SER A 41 10.25 103.81 71.38
N THR A 42 9.15 103.88 72.15
CA THR A 42 8.03 104.78 71.86
C THR A 42 8.34 106.17 72.40
N LEU A 43 8.25 107.21 71.58
CA LEU A 43 8.56 108.60 71.98
C LEU A 43 7.77 109.04 73.24
N PRO A 44 8.42 109.66 74.25
CA PRO A 44 7.72 110.18 75.43
C PRO A 44 6.83 111.38 75.07
N GLU A 45 5.63 111.46 75.66
CA GLU A 45 4.75 112.64 75.55
C GLU A 45 4.82 113.49 76.83
N ALA A 46 4.62 114.81 76.72
CA ALA A 46 4.52 115.72 77.87
C ALA A 46 3.07 116.15 78.13
N GLY A 47 2.70 116.36 79.40
CA GLY A 47 1.37 116.80 79.84
C GLY A 47 0.60 115.76 80.67
N GLU A 48 -0.65 116.08 81.05
CA GLU A 48 -1.49 115.18 81.86
C GLU A 48 -1.65 113.79 81.20
N ASN A 49 -1.56 112.72 81.98
CA ASN A 49 -1.71 111.33 81.50
C ASN A 49 -0.70 110.89 80.41
N ALA A 50 0.49 111.50 80.35
CA ALA A 50 1.56 111.15 79.41
C ALA A 50 1.90 109.65 79.35
N ALA A 51 2.02 108.98 80.50
CA ALA A 51 2.35 107.55 80.57
C ALA A 51 1.29 106.65 79.90
N LEU A 52 0.00 106.92 80.12
CA LEU A 52 -1.10 106.17 79.51
C LEU A 52 -1.16 106.34 77.99
N ARG A 53 -0.88 107.56 77.50
CA ARG A 53 -0.83 107.84 76.06
C ARG A 53 0.34 107.15 75.38
N ARG A 54 1.51 107.09 76.04
CA ARG A 54 2.66 106.33 75.56
C ARG A 54 2.36 104.83 75.42
N ILE A 55 1.74 104.23 76.43
CA ILE A 55 1.30 102.82 76.37
C ILE A 55 0.31 102.61 75.23
N ARG A 56 -0.71 103.48 75.10
CA ARG A 56 -1.68 103.40 74.01
C ARG A 56 -1.01 103.42 72.64
N ASN A 57 -0.09 104.35 72.40
CA ASN A 57 0.59 104.46 71.12
C ASN A 57 1.50 103.26 70.86
N ALA A 58 2.18 102.72 71.88
CA ALA A 58 2.99 101.51 71.76
C ALA A 58 2.14 100.28 71.38
N VAL A 59 0.98 100.12 72.04
CA VAL A 59 0.05 99.00 71.79
C VAL A 59 -0.66 99.12 70.45
N LEU A 60 -1.18 100.32 70.12
CA LEU A 60 -1.91 100.56 68.87
C LEU A 60 -0.99 100.76 67.65
N GLY A 61 0.29 101.03 67.88
CA GLY A 61 1.31 101.13 66.84
C GLY A 61 1.96 99.78 66.57
N ASP A 62 3.24 99.66 66.92
CA ASP A 62 4.10 98.59 66.39
C ASP A 62 3.89 97.21 67.05
N LEU A 63 3.26 97.15 68.24
CA LEU A 63 3.13 95.90 68.98
C LEU A 63 2.35 94.82 68.21
N GLY A 64 1.22 95.19 67.59
CA GLY A 64 0.37 94.27 66.81
C GLY A 64 1.13 93.61 65.65
N PRO A 65 1.74 94.37 64.72
CA PRO A 65 2.56 93.85 63.64
C PRO A 65 3.73 92.97 64.12
N ILE A 66 4.41 93.34 65.21
CA ILE A 66 5.51 92.56 65.78
C ILE A 66 5.03 91.18 66.24
N LEU A 67 3.92 91.12 66.98
CA LEU A 67 3.35 89.86 67.47
C LEU A 67 2.86 88.97 66.32
N GLN A 68 2.24 89.55 65.29
CA GLN A 68 1.82 88.80 64.10
C GLN A 68 3.01 88.22 63.32
N SER A 69 4.07 89.02 63.12
CA SER A 69 5.31 88.55 62.47
C SER A 69 5.95 87.40 63.26
N ARG A 70 6.02 87.51 64.59
CA ARG A 70 6.55 86.44 65.45
C ARG A 70 5.72 85.17 65.38
N SER A 71 4.39 85.28 65.38
CA SER A 71 3.47 84.14 65.20
C SER A 71 3.68 83.46 63.83
N GLY A 72 3.79 84.26 62.76
CA GLY A 72 4.09 83.77 61.41
C GLY A 72 5.42 83.02 61.35
N TRP A 73 6.47 83.56 61.96
CA TRP A 73 7.78 82.91 62.04
C TRP A 73 7.74 81.59 62.81
N LEU A 74 7.03 81.52 63.94
CA LEU A 74 6.86 80.27 64.69
C LEU A 74 6.10 79.22 63.87
N ARG A 75 5.07 79.62 63.13
CA ARG A 75 4.34 78.72 62.22
C ARG A 75 5.24 78.21 61.10
N HIS A 76 6.04 79.07 60.48
CA HIS A 76 6.99 78.68 59.45
C HIS A 76 8.03 77.69 59.99
N LYS A 77 8.61 77.96 61.17
CA LYS A 77 9.54 77.05 61.84
C LYS A 77 8.92 75.68 62.13
N ARG A 78 7.66 75.64 62.54
CA ARG A 78 6.92 74.39 62.76
C ARG A 78 6.74 73.61 61.46
N LEU A 79 6.35 74.26 60.37
CA LEU A 79 6.18 73.62 59.06
C LEU A 79 7.50 73.05 58.51
N LEU A 80 8.60 73.78 58.66
CA LEU A 80 9.93 73.29 58.27
C LEU A 80 10.35 72.07 59.12
N ALA A 81 10.05 72.06 60.41
CA ALA A 81 10.32 70.91 61.26
C ALA A 81 9.51 69.68 60.83
N THR A 82 8.24 69.86 60.46
CA THR A 82 7.40 68.78 59.93
C THR A 82 7.94 68.23 58.60
N LEU A 83 8.34 69.10 57.66
CA LEU A 83 8.94 68.67 56.39
C LEU A 83 10.23 67.88 56.61
N ARG A 84 11.10 68.33 57.53
CA ARG A 84 12.32 67.59 57.91
C ARG A 84 12.00 66.23 58.51
N ALA A 85 11.02 66.15 59.41
CA ALA A 85 10.61 64.87 59.97
C ALA A 85 10.10 63.88 58.90
N TRP A 86 9.39 64.36 57.87
CA TRP A 86 9.01 63.53 56.72
C TRP A 86 10.22 63.11 55.87
N PHE A 87 11.24 63.98 55.73
CA PHE A 87 12.49 63.61 55.07
C PHE A 87 13.26 62.52 55.79
N ASP A 88 13.37 62.62 57.11
CA ASP A 88 14.12 61.66 57.92
C ASP A 88 13.45 60.27 57.93
N GLN A 89 12.15 60.21 57.63
CA GLN A 89 11.39 58.96 57.54
C GLN A 89 11.46 58.30 56.15
N LEU A 90 12.02 58.97 55.13
CA LEU A 90 12.11 58.40 53.79
C LEU A 90 13.29 57.42 53.71
N PRO A 91 13.05 56.11 53.51
CA PRO A 91 14.12 55.15 53.39
C PRO A 91 14.94 55.42 52.12
N GLU A 92 16.26 55.38 52.27
CA GLU A 92 17.19 55.30 51.14
C GLU A 92 17.18 53.88 50.59
N SER A 93 17.21 53.74 49.27
CA SER A 93 17.22 52.43 48.60
C SER A 93 18.58 52.23 47.95
N ASP A 94 19.33 51.23 48.40
CA ASP A 94 20.61 50.81 47.82
C ASP A 94 20.45 49.97 46.53
N GLY A 95 19.20 49.62 46.18
CA GLY A 95 18.87 48.80 45.01
C GLY A 95 18.25 49.57 43.83
N PRO A 96 18.12 48.92 42.65
CA PRO A 96 17.44 49.48 41.49
C PRO A 96 15.98 49.76 41.81
N GLU A 97 15.65 51.04 41.91
CA GLU A 97 14.33 51.49 42.30
C GLU A 97 13.43 51.73 41.08
N ALA A 98 12.16 51.34 41.19
CA ALA A 98 11.11 51.63 40.21
C ALA A 98 10.97 53.14 39.97
N GLN A 99 10.71 53.53 38.73
CA GLN A 99 10.65 54.95 38.35
C GLN A 99 9.56 55.72 39.12
N SER A 100 8.43 55.08 39.41
CA SER A 100 7.31 55.67 40.17
C SER A 100 7.68 55.97 41.63
N THR A 101 8.34 55.04 42.33
CA THR A 101 8.78 55.24 43.72
C THR A 101 9.91 56.25 43.81
N ARG A 102 10.82 56.26 42.83
CA ARG A 102 11.86 57.30 42.71
C ARG A 102 11.27 58.70 42.53
N ARG A 103 10.27 58.84 41.66
CA ARG A 103 9.56 60.11 41.44
C ARG A 103 8.80 60.57 42.69
N LEU A 104 8.18 59.64 43.42
CA LEU A 104 7.54 59.94 44.72
C LEU A 104 8.54 60.49 45.73
N ARG A 105 9.70 59.80 45.92
CA ARG A 105 10.74 60.28 46.83
C ARG A 105 11.26 61.66 46.42
N GLN A 106 11.49 61.87 45.12
CA GLN A 106 11.96 63.15 44.61
C GLN A 106 10.93 64.27 44.81
N ALA A 107 9.64 64.00 44.59
CA ALA A 107 8.59 65.00 44.79
C ALA A 107 8.46 65.43 46.25
N ILE A 108 8.68 64.51 47.20
CA ILE A 108 8.77 64.86 48.62
C ILE A 108 10.01 65.73 48.86
N ARG A 109 11.18 65.37 48.31
CA ARG A 109 12.45 66.15 48.39
C ARG A 109 12.30 67.58 47.91
N ASP A 110 11.59 67.77 46.81
CA ASP A 110 11.36 69.07 46.20
C ASP A 110 10.16 69.82 46.83
N ALA A 111 9.51 69.22 47.83
CA ALA A 111 8.27 69.73 48.44
C ALA A 111 7.20 70.09 47.39
N SER A 112 7.06 69.25 46.36
CA SER A 112 6.19 69.46 45.20
C SER A 112 4.89 68.65 45.32
N PRO A 113 3.74 69.28 45.63
CA PRO A 113 2.47 68.55 45.76
C PRO A 113 2.01 67.94 44.44
N THR A 114 2.23 68.64 43.32
CA THR A 114 1.84 68.18 41.98
C THR A 114 2.69 67.00 41.53
N GLY A 115 4.00 67.02 41.81
CA GLY A 115 4.90 65.89 41.55
C GLY A 115 4.51 64.66 42.37
N TYR A 116 4.13 64.85 43.63
CA TYR A 116 3.72 63.76 44.51
C TYR A 116 2.43 63.11 44.01
N GLN A 117 1.42 63.92 43.69
CA GLN A 117 0.13 63.43 43.19
C GLN A 117 0.31 62.58 41.92
N SER A 118 1.04 63.10 40.92
CA SER A 118 1.27 62.37 39.66
C SER A 118 2.00 61.04 39.87
N ALA A 119 3.01 61.01 40.74
CA ALA A 119 3.77 59.80 41.00
C ALA A 119 2.98 58.79 41.86
N HIS A 120 2.12 59.26 42.77
CA HIS A 120 1.20 58.45 43.55
C HIS A 120 0.11 57.82 42.67
N ASP A 121 -0.45 58.58 41.74
CA ASP A 121 -1.48 58.10 40.82
C ASP A 121 -0.91 57.02 39.90
N GLU A 122 0.33 57.19 39.43
CA GLU A 122 1.02 56.15 38.65
C GLU A 122 1.32 54.90 39.49
N LEU A 123 1.75 55.05 40.75
CA LEU A 123 1.94 53.91 41.65
C LEU A 123 0.61 53.17 41.89
N THR A 124 -0.47 53.90 42.09
CA THR A 124 -1.82 53.35 42.29
C THR A 124 -2.27 52.59 41.03
N ARG A 125 -2.06 53.16 39.84
CA ARG A 125 -2.32 52.50 38.56
C ARG A 125 -1.54 51.19 38.43
N LEU A 126 -0.25 51.19 38.73
CA LEU A 126 0.60 49.99 38.67
C LEU A 126 0.17 48.94 39.69
N LYS A 127 -0.21 49.35 40.91
CA LYS A 127 -0.71 48.45 41.95
C LYS A 127 -2.03 47.79 41.54
N ASN A 128 -2.92 48.54 40.89
CA ASN A 128 -4.19 48.00 40.36
C ASN A 128 -3.98 46.98 39.23
N LEU A 129 -2.85 47.02 38.52
CA LEU A 129 -2.48 46.06 37.47
C LEU A 129 -1.81 44.77 38.00
N GLU A 130 -1.57 44.66 39.30
CA GLU A 130 -0.91 43.49 39.90
C GLU A 130 -1.71 42.20 39.66
N GLY A 131 -3.04 42.26 39.82
CA GLY A 131 -3.93 41.13 39.56
C GLY A 131 -3.89 40.69 38.10
N ASP A 132 -3.94 41.65 37.16
CA ASP A 132 -3.85 41.38 35.73
C ASP A 132 -2.50 40.77 35.34
N LEU A 133 -1.41 41.24 35.93
CA LEU A 133 -0.07 40.69 35.70
C LEU A 133 0.04 39.26 36.24
N ALA A 134 -0.51 38.98 37.42
CA ALA A 134 -0.54 37.63 37.99
C ALA A 134 -1.35 36.67 37.10
N HIS A 135 -2.55 37.10 36.67
CA HIS A 135 -3.39 36.32 35.77
C HIS A 135 -2.71 36.07 34.42
N ARG A 136 -2.05 37.09 33.84
CA ARG A 136 -1.25 36.94 32.62
C ARG A 136 -0.15 35.90 32.78
N ARG A 137 0.59 35.91 33.89
CA ARG A 137 1.65 34.91 34.16
C ARG A 137 1.09 33.50 34.29
N GLU A 138 -0.06 33.33 34.95
CA GLU A 138 -0.75 32.05 35.06
C GLU A 138 -1.17 31.50 33.68
N MET A 139 -1.79 32.33 32.84
CA MET A 139 -2.21 31.94 31.50
C MET A 139 -1.01 31.60 30.60
N LEU A 140 0.08 32.37 30.68
CA LEU A 140 1.32 32.06 29.96
C LEU A 140 1.93 30.73 30.40
N LYS A 141 1.86 30.40 31.70
CA LYS A 141 2.32 29.10 32.23
C LYS A 141 1.49 27.93 31.67
N LYS A 142 0.17 28.09 31.51
CA LYS A 142 -0.67 27.06 30.87
C LYS A 142 -0.32 26.81 29.40
N LEU A 143 0.16 27.83 28.69
CA LEU A 143 0.59 27.72 27.29
C LEU A 143 2.01 27.17 27.10
N GLU A 144 2.80 27.05 28.17
CA GLU A 144 4.22 26.73 28.11
C GLU A 144 4.50 25.36 27.48
N GLN A 145 3.81 24.30 27.94
CA GLN A 145 3.96 22.96 27.39
C GLN A 145 3.34 22.79 25.99
N PRO A 146 2.07 23.14 25.76
CA PRO A 146 1.42 22.82 24.50
C PRO A 146 1.78 23.79 23.36
N ALA A 147 2.26 25.01 23.66
CA ALA A 147 2.55 26.03 22.64
C ALA A 147 3.69 27.00 23.03
N PRO A 148 4.94 26.52 23.21
CA PRO A 148 6.04 27.32 23.73
C PRO A 148 6.39 28.54 22.86
N ALA A 149 6.34 28.38 21.53
CA ALA A 149 6.58 29.48 20.59
C ALA A 149 5.50 30.57 20.69
N TRP A 150 4.23 30.17 20.87
CA TRP A 150 3.12 31.11 21.00
C TRP A 150 3.15 31.84 22.34
N LYS A 151 3.47 31.11 23.44
CA LYS A 151 3.75 31.68 24.76
C LYS A 151 4.83 32.75 24.67
N SER A 152 5.97 32.45 24.06
CA SER A 152 7.09 33.38 23.92
C SER A 152 6.70 34.64 23.12
N ALA A 153 5.96 34.46 22.02
CA ALA A 153 5.48 35.59 21.22
C ALA A 153 4.51 36.49 21.99
N ILE A 154 3.59 35.93 22.77
CA ILE A 154 2.66 36.71 23.62
C ILE A 154 3.42 37.40 24.74
N GLU A 155 4.33 36.68 25.43
CA GLU A 155 5.09 37.17 26.58
C GLU A 155 5.93 38.39 26.21
N ASN A 156 6.68 38.29 25.11
CA ASN A 156 7.59 39.31 24.60
C ASN A 156 6.91 40.32 23.66
N ARG A 157 5.59 40.19 23.46
CA ARG A 157 4.78 41.04 22.56
C ARG A 157 5.32 41.14 21.14
N VAL A 158 5.71 40.01 20.55
CA VAL A 158 6.35 39.96 19.23
C VAL A 158 5.29 39.84 18.11
N GLY A 159 5.41 40.71 17.11
CA GLY A 159 4.62 40.66 15.87
C GLY A 159 3.11 40.70 16.10
N LYS A 160 2.35 39.96 15.29
CA LYS A 160 0.88 39.89 15.33
C LYS A 160 0.29 39.33 16.64
N HIS A 161 1.12 38.74 17.49
CA HIS A 161 0.70 38.17 18.79
C HIS A 161 0.97 39.11 19.97
N GLY A 162 1.53 40.31 19.73
CA GLY A 162 1.80 41.31 20.78
C GLY A 162 0.63 42.23 21.13
N GLY A 163 -0.46 42.18 20.34
CA GLY A 163 -1.65 42.99 20.54
C GLY A 163 -2.52 42.55 21.73
N SER A 164 -3.57 43.33 22.01
CA SER A 164 -4.57 43.03 23.05
C SER A 164 -5.61 41.98 22.61
N GLN A 165 -5.71 41.72 21.31
CA GLN A 165 -6.59 40.70 20.74
C GLN A 165 -5.78 39.66 19.96
N PRO A 166 -6.14 38.38 20.03
CA PRO A 166 -5.46 37.36 19.25
C PRO A 166 -5.84 37.49 17.77
N PRO A 167 -4.91 37.25 16.83
CA PRO A 167 -5.19 37.37 15.40
C PRO A 167 -6.10 36.24 14.90
N GLY A 168 -7.03 36.56 14.00
CA GLY A 168 -7.87 35.58 13.30
C GLY A 168 -8.84 34.83 14.22
N LYS A 169 -8.94 33.50 14.04
CA LYS A 169 -9.81 32.60 14.83
C LYS A 169 -8.94 31.63 15.65
N PRO A 170 -8.66 31.91 16.94
CA PRO A 170 -7.70 31.14 17.74
C PRO A 170 -8.09 29.67 17.90
N GLN A 171 -9.38 29.37 18.06
CA GLN A 171 -9.86 28.00 18.23
C GLN A 171 -9.63 27.16 16.97
N ALA A 172 -10.02 27.67 15.80
CA ALA A 172 -9.79 26.98 14.53
C ALA A 172 -8.29 26.80 14.24
N ALA A 173 -7.45 27.80 14.60
CA ALA A 173 -5.99 27.67 14.47
C ALA A 173 -5.40 26.62 15.43
N TRP A 174 -5.96 26.52 16.64
CA TRP A 174 -5.58 25.51 17.63
C TRP A 174 -5.95 24.09 17.16
N GLU A 175 -7.19 23.91 16.72
CA GLU A 175 -7.68 22.64 16.15
C GLU A 175 -6.84 22.22 14.94
N TRP A 176 -6.55 23.15 14.02
CA TRP A 176 -5.65 22.88 12.89
C TRP A 176 -4.27 22.43 13.36
N ARG A 177 -3.70 23.07 14.39
CA ARG A 177 -2.38 22.69 14.91
C ARG A 177 -2.40 21.30 15.56
N GLN A 178 -3.43 20.97 16.32
CA GLN A 178 -3.60 19.64 16.92
C GLN A 178 -3.70 18.56 15.84
N LEU A 179 -4.51 18.79 14.80
CA LEU A 179 -4.62 17.88 13.66
C LEU A 179 -3.30 17.76 12.88
N HIS A 180 -2.60 18.87 12.66
CA HIS A 180 -1.29 18.90 12.01
C HIS A 180 -0.27 18.08 12.79
N ASP A 181 -0.17 18.28 14.11
CA ASP A 181 0.77 17.57 14.98
C ASP A 181 0.46 16.08 15.06
N GLU A 182 -0.83 15.69 15.14
CA GLU A 182 -1.22 14.28 15.11
C GLU A 182 -0.90 13.63 13.75
N LEU A 183 -1.13 14.34 12.65
CA LEU A 183 -0.79 13.84 11.32
C LEU A 183 0.73 13.77 11.10
N GLU A 184 1.53 14.70 11.63
CA GLU A 184 3.00 14.58 11.66
C GLU A 184 3.45 13.39 12.51
N ARG A 185 2.86 13.19 13.69
CA ARG A 185 3.16 12.05 14.54
C ARG A 185 2.90 10.73 13.82
N ARG A 186 1.78 10.61 13.09
CA ARG A 186 1.49 9.41 12.26
C ARG A 186 2.40 9.29 11.04
N ALA A 187 2.81 10.41 10.44
CA ALA A 187 3.74 10.44 9.32
C ALA A 187 5.20 10.19 9.74
N SER A 188 5.54 10.24 11.04
CA SER A 188 6.89 9.93 11.54
C SER A 188 7.30 8.48 11.30
N VAL A 189 6.32 7.57 11.17
CA VAL A 189 6.56 6.19 10.76
C VAL A 189 6.78 6.16 9.24
N SER A 190 8.01 5.87 8.83
CA SER A 190 8.36 5.74 7.41
C SER A 190 7.83 4.42 6.85
N ILE A 191 6.84 4.50 5.95
CA ILE A 191 6.33 3.33 5.22
C ILE A 191 7.43 2.72 4.35
N ASP A 192 8.25 3.56 3.71
CA ASP A 192 9.39 3.15 2.89
C ASP A 192 10.39 2.29 3.69
N GLN A 193 10.72 2.69 4.92
CA GLN A 193 11.61 1.89 5.78
C GLN A 193 10.99 0.55 6.20
N LEU A 194 9.69 0.54 6.53
CA LEU A 194 8.99 -0.69 6.86
C LEU A 194 8.95 -1.64 5.66
N GLN A 195 8.69 -1.11 4.46
CA GLN A 195 8.65 -1.89 3.24
C GLN A 195 10.02 -2.48 2.89
N GLN A 196 11.09 -1.68 2.94
CA GLN A 196 12.47 -2.18 2.76
C GLN A 196 12.84 -3.25 3.80
N GLN A 197 12.37 -3.10 5.04
CA GLN A 197 12.59 -4.09 6.08
C GLN A 197 11.83 -5.40 5.78
N ILE A 198 10.59 -5.32 5.30
CA ILE A 198 9.80 -6.49 4.87
C ILE A 198 10.50 -7.21 3.71
N GLU A 199 10.89 -6.50 2.65
CA GLU A 199 11.60 -7.06 1.50
C GLU A 199 12.88 -7.79 1.94
N ARG A 200 13.71 -7.12 2.75
CA ARG A 200 14.98 -7.68 3.25
C ARG A 200 14.75 -8.93 4.12
N LEU A 201 13.81 -8.87 5.06
CA LEU A 201 13.51 -9.98 5.96
C LEU A 201 12.88 -11.16 5.20
N GLY A 202 12.04 -10.89 4.20
CA GLY A 202 11.47 -11.91 3.33
C GLY A 202 12.53 -12.67 2.55
N GLN A 203 13.47 -11.95 1.93
CA GLN A 203 14.60 -12.54 1.22
C GLN A 203 15.49 -13.38 2.16
N GLN A 204 15.79 -12.85 3.34
CA GLN A 204 16.57 -13.57 4.36
C GLN A 204 15.86 -14.84 4.83
N LEU A 205 14.54 -14.79 5.03
CA LEU A 205 13.74 -15.95 5.41
C LEU A 205 13.83 -17.05 4.34
N LEU A 206 13.70 -16.68 3.06
CA LEU A 206 13.81 -17.62 1.95
C LEU A 206 15.19 -18.28 1.90
N GLU A 207 16.26 -17.48 1.97
CA GLU A 207 17.64 -17.98 1.92
C GLU A 207 18.00 -18.87 3.11
N VAL A 208 17.60 -18.47 4.33
CA VAL A 208 17.84 -19.27 5.54
C VAL A 208 17.06 -20.57 5.49
N THR A 209 15.81 -20.54 5.02
CA THR A 209 14.98 -21.74 4.88
C THR A 209 15.57 -22.70 3.84
N ALA A 210 15.98 -22.20 2.67
CA ALA A 210 16.62 -23.01 1.63
C ALA A 210 17.90 -23.68 2.15
N ARG A 211 18.76 -22.92 2.84
CA ARG A 211 19.98 -23.44 3.47
C ARG A 211 19.66 -24.47 4.55
N LEU A 212 18.64 -24.24 5.38
CA LEU A 212 18.23 -25.18 6.42
C LEU A 212 17.80 -26.51 5.81
N VAL A 213 16.93 -26.47 4.79
CA VAL A 213 16.46 -27.67 4.06
C VAL A 213 17.64 -28.42 3.44
N GLU A 214 18.55 -27.71 2.76
CA GLU A 214 19.74 -28.30 2.16
C GLU A 214 20.61 -29.01 3.21
N LYS A 215 20.94 -28.34 4.33
CA LYS A 215 21.79 -28.91 5.39
C LYS A 215 21.12 -30.05 6.13
N GLN A 216 19.83 -29.97 6.42
CA GLN A 216 19.08 -31.07 7.04
C GLN A 216 19.03 -32.28 6.13
N THR A 217 18.80 -32.09 4.82
CA THR A 217 18.76 -33.16 3.83
C THR A 217 20.12 -33.88 3.76
N TRP A 218 21.21 -33.14 3.62
CA TRP A 218 22.56 -33.73 3.58
C TRP A 218 22.96 -34.38 4.89
N ALA A 219 22.67 -33.74 6.03
CA ALA A 219 22.97 -34.31 7.34
C ALA A 219 22.24 -35.64 7.56
N ASN A 220 20.97 -35.72 7.15
CA ASN A 220 20.20 -36.96 7.21
C ASN A 220 20.83 -38.03 6.29
N GLN A 221 21.07 -37.70 5.02
CA GLN A 221 21.68 -38.64 4.07
C GLN A 221 23.04 -39.18 4.55
N ILE A 222 23.91 -38.34 5.12
CA ILE A 222 25.21 -38.79 5.64
C ILE A 222 25.04 -39.73 6.84
N ARG A 223 24.02 -39.52 7.67
CA ARG A 223 23.75 -40.33 8.87
C ARG A 223 23.09 -41.66 8.56
N THR A 224 22.20 -41.68 7.57
CA THR A 224 21.34 -42.85 7.29
C THR A 224 21.88 -43.73 6.17
N VAL A 225 22.58 -43.15 5.17
CA VAL A 225 22.99 -43.90 3.98
C VAL A 225 24.27 -44.69 4.21
N THR A 226 24.14 -46.02 4.18
CA THR A 226 25.25 -46.95 4.29
C THR A 226 26.00 -47.13 2.96
N GLY A 227 27.27 -47.58 3.04
CA GLY A 227 28.05 -47.89 1.84
C GLY A 227 27.43 -48.98 0.96
N ALA A 228 26.66 -49.91 1.54
CA ALA A 228 25.92 -50.92 0.79
C ALA A 228 24.78 -50.31 -0.03
N GLN A 229 23.99 -49.42 0.58
CA GLN A 229 22.90 -48.68 -0.07
C GLN A 229 23.42 -47.81 -1.23
N LYS A 230 24.57 -47.15 -1.05
CA LYS A 230 25.21 -46.36 -2.11
C LYS A 230 25.63 -47.21 -3.33
N ARG A 231 26.18 -48.40 -3.09
CA ARG A 231 26.54 -49.33 -4.18
C ARG A 231 25.30 -49.87 -4.89
N ALA A 232 24.26 -50.25 -4.13
CA ALA A 232 23.00 -50.72 -4.69
C ALA A 232 22.33 -49.65 -5.57
N LEU A 233 22.38 -48.38 -5.15
CA LEU A 233 21.87 -47.26 -5.95
C LEU A 233 22.65 -47.10 -7.27
N GLY A 234 23.98 -47.20 -7.22
CA GLY A 234 24.82 -47.16 -8.41
C GLY A 234 24.56 -48.33 -9.37
N ALA A 235 24.37 -49.54 -8.82
CA ALA A 235 24.02 -50.73 -9.59
C ALA A 235 22.66 -50.59 -10.27
N TYR A 236 21.64 -50.12 -9.53
CA TYR A 236 20.32 -49.81 -10.09
C TYR A 236 20.40 -48.81 -11.25
N ALA A 237 21.13 -47.69 -11.07
CA ALA A 237 21.28 -46.68 -12.12
C ALA A 237 21.97 -47.23 -13.38
N ALA A 238 22.98 -48.09 -13.22
CA ALA A 238 23.65 -48.75 -14.33
C ALA A 238 22.73 -49.73 -15.07
N MET A 239 21.97 -50.54 -14.33
CA MET A 239 20.99 -51.49 -14.89
C MET A 239 19.87 -50.74 -15.64
N ARG A 240 19.36 -49.63 -15.08
CA ARG A 240 18.35 -48.77 -15.74
C ARG A 240 18.85 -48.19 -17.07
N ASN A 241 20.10 -47.74 -17.10
CA ASN A 241 20.72 -47.25 -18.33
C ASN A 241 20.89 -48.35 -19.39
N GLN A 242 21.12 -49.60 -18.98
CA GLN A 242 21.14 -50.75 -19.90
C GLN A 242 19.74 -51.11 -20.40
N MET A 243 18.72 -51.09 -19.54
CA MET A 243 17.33 -51.34 -19.95
C MET A 243 16.87 -50.38 -21.05
N ARG A 244 17.23 -49.08 -20.97
CA ARG A 244 16.96 -48.10 -22.05
C ARG A 244 17.62 -48.44 -23.39
N LYS A 245 18.71 -49.23 -23.39
CA LYS A 245 19.47 -49.58 -24.61
C LYS A 245 19.08 -50.94 -25.18
N SER A 246 18.59 -51.87 -24.36
CA SER A 246 18.48 -53.29 -24.73
C SER A 246 17.15 -53.74 -25.37
N GLY A 247 16.17 -52.86 -25.59
CA GLY A 247 14.89 -53.24 -26.21
C GLY A 247 14.07 -54.25 -25.38
N LYS A 248 12.99 -54.82 -25.96
CA LYS A 248 12.14 -55.83 -25.27
C LYS A 248 12.70 -57.26 -25.51
N GLY A 249 12.95 -58.03 -24.44
CA GLY A 249 13.45 -59.42 -24.51
C GLY A 249 13.81 -60.02 -23.14
N ALA A 250 14.26 -61.29 -23.12
CA ALA A 250 14.59 -62.04 -21.88
C ALA A 250 15.70 -61.37 -21.04
N LEU A 251 16.67 -60.72 -21.70
CA LEU A 251 17.71 -59.92 -21.05
C LEU A 251 17.11 -58.75 -20.26
N ASN A 252 16.07 -58.10 -20.78
CA ASN A 252 15.42 -56.98 -20.12
C ASN A 252 14.64 -57.46 -18.88
N ALA A 253 13.93 -58.59 -18.96
CA ALA A 253 13.27 -59.19 -17.80
C ALA A 253 14.26 -59.56 -16.67
N ALA A 254 15.43 -60.09 -17.02
CA ALA A 254 16.49 -60.37 -16.06
C ALA A 254 17.06 -59.08 -15.43
N LEU A 255 17.24 -58.02 -16.22
CA LEU A 255 17.69 -56.70 -15.73
C LEU A 255 16.65 -56.06 -14.79
N VAL A 256 15.36 -56.16 -15.10
CA VAL A 256 14.27 -55.68 -14.22
C VAL A 256 14.30 -56.42 -12.88
N ALA A 257 14.40 -57.75 -12.90
CA ALA A 257 14.45 -58.55 -11.67
C ALA A 257 15.70 -58.22 -10.82
N ALA A 258 16.86 -58.05 -11.45
CA ALA A 258 18.10 -57.64 -10.76
C ALA A 258 17.98 -56.23 -10.18
N ALA A 259 17.46 -55.27 -10.95
CA ALA A 259 17.24 -53.90 -10.52
C ALA A 259 16.27 -53.82 -9.34
N ARG A 260 15.23 -54.64 -9.32
CA ARG A 260 14.27 -54.74 -8.21
C ARG A 260 14.93 -55.17 -6.91
N LYS A 261 15.88 -56.10 -6.99
CA LYS A 261 16.66 -56.56 -5.83
C LYS A 261 17.59 -55.46 -5.29
N GLU A 262 18.23 -54.70 -6.17
CA GLU A 262 19.07 -53.57 -5.77
C GLU A 262 18.23 -52.43 -5.18
N ILE A 263 17.05 -52.12 -5.74
CA ILE A 263 16.12 -51.12 -5.20
C ILE A 263 15.71 -51.42 -3.77
N ALA A 264 15.43 -52.68 -3.44
CA ALA A 264 15.04 -53.05 -2.08
C ALA A 264 16.10 -52.63 -1.04
N THR A 265 17.37 -52.60 -1.44
CA THR A 265 18.48 -52.09 -0.62
C THR A 265 18.64 -50.58 -0.79
N ALA A 266 18.55 -50.05 -2.00
CA ALA A 266 18.80 -48.64 -2.31
C ALA A 266 17.66 -47.68 -1.92
N LYS A 267 16.45 -48.17 -1.62
CA LYS A 267 15.26 -47.32 -1.40
C LYS A 267 15.48 -46.24 -0.35
N GLU A 268 16.19 -46.57 0.74
CA GLU A 268 16.49 -45.67 1.86
C GLU A 268 17.67 -44.73 1.58
N ALA A 269 18.40 -44.96 0.48
CA ALA A 269 19.51 -44.11 0.05
C ALA A 269 19.05 -42.77 -0.52
N VAL A 270 17.82 -42.73 -1.05
CA VAL A 270 17.27 -41.59 -1.78
C VAL A 270 16.05 -41.07 -1.02
N PRO A 271 16.02 -39.77 -0.67
CA PRO A 271 14.93 -39.20 0.12
C PRO A 271 13.62 -39.07 -0.67
N VAL A 272 13.69 -38.98 -2.00
CA VAL A 272 12.53 -38.80 -2.88
C VAL A 272 12.71 -39.62 -4.15
N TRP A 273 11.70 -40.42 -4.49
CA TRP A 273 11.66 -41.22 -5.72
C TRP A 273 10.62 -40.64 -6.67
N ILE A 274 11.05 -40.24 -7.87
CA ILE A 274 10.18 -39.69 -8.91
C ILE A 274 10.20 -40.67 -10.09
N MET A 275 9.07 -41.32 -10.37
CA MET A 275 8.93 -42.27 -11.47
C MET A 275 7.47 -42.45 -11.91
N PRO A 276 7.21 -42.85 -13.18
CA PRO A 276 5.87 -43.21 -13.64
C PRO A 276 5.26 -44.38 -12.84
N LEU A 277 3.92 -44.43 -12.73
CA LEU A 277 3.21 -45.47 -11.97
C LEU A 277 3.56 -46.90 -12.39
N ALA A 278 3.72 -47.16 -13.68
CA ALA A 278 4.14 -48.48 -14.17
C ALA A 278 5.52 -48.88 -13.62
N GLU A 279 6.46 -47.93 -13.54
CA GLU A 279 7.78 -48.18 -12.94
C GLU A 279 7.67 -48.42 -11.43
N VAL A 280 6.75 -47.77 -10.72
CA VAL A 280 6.51 -48.02 -9.29
C VAL A 280 6.12 -49.48 -9.06
N ALA A 281 5.21 -50.01 -9.88
CA ALA A 281 4.76 -51.41 -9.80
C ALA A 281 5.87 -52.42 -10.14
N GLU A 282 6.81 -52.06 -11.02
CA GLU A 282 7.96 -52.88 -11.37
C GLU A 282 9.09 -52.81 -10.33
N ALA A 283 9.30 -51.63 -9.75
CA ALA A 283 10.42 -51.32 -8.86
C ALA A 283 10.19 -51.78 -7.42
N PHE A 284 8.99 -51.57 -6.88
CA PHE A 284 8.72 -51.77 -5.47
C PHE A 284 7.85 -53.00 -5.21
N ASP A 285 8.05 -53.66 -4.06
CA ASP A 285 7.18 -54.74 -3.60
C ASP A 285 6.24 -54.18 -2.52
N PRO A 286 4.93 -54.08 -2.75
CA PRO A 286 4.00 -53.52 -1.78
C PRO A 286 3.93 -54.31 -0.46
N ARG A 287 4.48 -55.51 -0.35
CA ARG A 287 4.55 -56.25 0.94
C ARG A 287 5.73 -55.83 1.81
N ARG A 288 6.74 -55.18 1.22
CA ARG A 288 8.04 -54.87 1.88
C ARG A 288 8.40 -53.38 1.82
N THR A 289 7.89 -52.68 0.83
CA THR A 289 8.16 -51.26 0.61
C THR A 289 7.04 -50.43 1.24
N ARG A 290 7.44 -49.46 2.05
CA ARG A 290 6.60 -48.41 2.62
C ARG A 290 7.34 -47.08 2.50
N PHE A 291 6.58 -46.02 2.31
CA PHE A 291 7.03 -44.63 2.27
C PHE A 291 6.22 -43.84 3.30
N ASP A 292 6.82 -42.79 3.86
CA ASP A 292 6.10 -41.91 4.77
C ASP A 292 4.99 -41.14 4.01
N VAL A 293 5.28 -40.72 2.78
CA VAL A 293 4.38 -39.95 1.93
C VAL A 293 4.43 -40.47 0.49
N VAL A 294 3.27 -40.66 -0.12
CA VAL A 294 3.10 -40.89 -1.56
C VAL A 294 2.41 -39.69 -2.19
N ILE A 295 2.96 -39.17 -3.27
CA ILE A 295 2.35 -38.08 -4.05
C ILE A 295 1.99 -38.64 -5.42
N ILE A 296 0.71 -38.56 -5.78
CA ILE A 296 0.23 -38.87 -7.13
C ILE A 296 -0.10 -37.55 -7.80
N ASP A 297 0.77 -37.14 -8.72
CA ASP A 297 0.53 -35.99 -9.59
C ASP A 297 -0.31 -36.39 -10.81
N GLU A 298 -1.07 -35.46 -11.37
CA GLU A 298 -2.00 -35.71 -12.48
C GLU A 298 -2.98 -36.88 -12.22
N ALA A 299 -3.43 -37.01 -10.97
CA ALA A 299 -4.25 -38.14 -10.51
C ALA A 299 -5.62 -38.25 -11.20
N SER A 300 -6.11 -37.18 -11.85
CA SER A 300 -7.32 -37.22 -12.67
C SER A 300 -7.15 -38.05 -13.94
N GLN A 301 -5.90 -38.33 -14.33
CA GLN A 301 -5.50 -39.22 -15.43
C GLN A 301 -5.19 -40.65 -14.97
N CYS A 302 -5.20 -40.91 -13.66
CA CYS A 302 -4.85 -42.21 -13.12
C CYS A 302 -6.13 -43.05 -12.97
N GLU A 303 -6.18 -44.20 -13.63
CA GLU A 303 -7.26 -45.18 -13.45
C GLU A 303 -7.20 -45.83 -12.06
N VAL A 304 -8.31 -46.47 -11.66
CA VAL A 304 -8.47 -47.19 -10.38
C VAL A 304 -7.36 -48.20 -10.11
N THR A 305 -6.76 -48.79 -11.14
CA THR A 305 -5.61 -49.72 -10.99
C THR A 305 -4.42 -49.06 -10.29
N SER A 306 -4.30 -47.73 -10.35
CA SER A 306 -3.22 -46.94 -9.75
C SER A 306 -3.34 -46.79 -8.23
N LEU A 307 -4.46 -47.21 -7.63
CA LEU A 307 -4.67 -47.15 -6.17
C LEU A 307 -3.60 -47.91 -5.37
N PHE A 308 -2.92 -48.89 -5.98
CA PHE A 308 -1.82 -49.61 -5.32
C PHE A 308 -0.71 -48.66 -4.85
N ALA A 309 -0.51 -47.52 -5.52
CA ALA A 309 0.50 -46.55 -5.14
C ALA A 309 0.18 -45.94 -3.76
N LEU A 310 -1.10 -45.67 -3.48
CA LEU A 310 -1.54 -45.17 -2.18
C LEU A 310 -1.25 -46.17 -1.05
N TYR A 311 -1.30 -47.47 -1.34
CA TYR A 311 -0.97 -48.53 -0.37
C TYR A 311 0.52 -48.54 0.03
N LEU A 312 1.40 -47.91 -0.77
CA LEU A 312 2.81 -47.81 -0.43
C LEU A 312 3.10 -46.72 0.61
N GLY A 313 2.16 -45.81 0.87
CA GLY A 313 2.36 -44.65 1.75
C GLY A 313 1.57 -44.72 3.06
N ASP A 314 2.14 -44.17 4.13
CA ASP A 314 1.39 -43.89 5.36
C ASP A 314 0.51 -42.63 5.21
N GLN A 315 0.98 -41.66 4.42
CA GLN A 315 0.24 -40.48 3.99
C GLN A 315 0.18 -40.40 2.46
N ALA A 316 -0.87 -39.79 1.94
CA ALA A 316 -1.07 -39.60 0.51
C ALA A 316 -1.42 -38.14 0.18
N ILE A 317 -0.82 -37.62 -0.88
CA ILE A 317 -1.17 -36.35 -1.51
C ILE A 317 -1.60 -36.68 -2.94
N VAL A 318 -2.83 -36.30 -3.28
CA VAL A 318 -3.41 -36.54 -4.61
C VAL A 318 -3.57 -35.18 -5.26
N VAL A 319 -2.85 -34.94 -6.34
CA VAL A 319 -2.86 -33.69 -7.10
C VAL A 319 -3.45 -33.97 -8.47
N GLY A 320 -4.39 -33.15 -8.92
CA GLY A 320 -5.05 -33.33 -10.21
C GLY A 320 -6.09 -32.24 -10.47
N ASP A 321 -6.73 -32.34 -11.62
CA ASP A 321 -7.75 -31.40 -12.09
C ASP A 321 -8.89 -32.19 -12.74
N ASP A 322 -10.08 -32.14 -12.16
CA ASP A 322 -11.28 -32.84 -12.62
C ASP A 322 -11.89 -32.22 -13.88
N GLU A 323 -11.45 -31.02 -14.26
CA GLU A 323 -11.83 -30.34 -15.51
C GLU A 323 -10.86 -30.64 -16.68
N GLN A 324 -9.88 -31.52 -16.47
CA GLN A 324 -9.00 -32.07 -17.53
C GLN A 324 -9.43 -33.48 -17.97
N VAL A 325 -8.76 -34.03 -18.99
CA VAL A 325 -9.13 -35.33 -19.58
C VAL A 325 -8.95 -36.45 -18.56
N THR A 326 -9.99 -37.27 -18.43
CA THR A 326 -10.06 -38.47 -17.58
C THR A 326 -9.84 -39.72 -18.44
N PRO A 327 -9.31 -40.82 -17.88
CA PRO A 327 -9.15 -42.06 -18.62
C PRO A 327 -10.44 -42.52 -19.29
N LEU A 328 -10.31 -42.91 -20.55
CA LEU A 328 -11.36 -43.58 -21.29
C LEU A 328 -10.99 -45.06 -21.29
N ALA A 329 -11.80 -45.90 -20.63
CA ALA A 329 -11.69 -47.36 -20.64
C ALA A 329 -12.03 -47.95 -22.02
N VAL A 330 -11.32 -47.51 -23.08
CA VAL A 330 -11.62 -47.88 -24.46
C VAL A 330 -11.34 -49.37 -24.67
N GLY A 331 -12.39 -50.12 -25.00
CA GLY A 331 -12.29 -51.56 -25.29
C GLY A 331 -12.41 -52.48 -24.08
N ILE A 332 -12.80 -51.97 -22.91
CA ILE A 332 -13.11 -52.78 -21.72
C ILE A 332 -14.62 -53.01 -21.66
N ASP A 333 -15.05 -54.25 -21.42
CA ASP A 333 -16.46 -54.58 -21.19
C ASP A 333 -16.88 -54.14 -19.78
N THR A 334 -17.65 -53.07 -19.71
CA THR A 334 -18.12 -52.50 -18.45
C THR A 334 -19.01 -53.47 -17.67
N GLU A 335 -19.78 -54.33 -18.33
CA GLU A 335 -20.63 -55.31 -17.64
C GLU A 335 -19.79 -56.39 -16.95
N GLU A 336 -18.72 -56.85 -17.60
CA GLU A 336 -17.80 -57.80 -16.99
C GLU A 336 -17.09 -57.20 -15.77
N VAL A 337 -16.64 -55.95 -15.88
CA VAL A 337 -16.03 -55.23 -14.75
C VAL A 337 -17.01 -55.06 -13.59
N LEU A 338 -18.26 -54.69 -13.87
CA LEU A 338 -19.29 -54.55 -12.82
C LEU A 338 -19.58 -55.88 -12.12
N ASN A 339 -19.63 -57.00 -12.85
CA ASN A 339 -19.78 -58.32 -12.26
C ASN A 339 -18.60 -58.66 -11.33
N LEU A 340 -17.36 -58.37 -11.76
CA LEU A 340 -16.17 -58.58 -10.93
C LEU A 340 -16.19 -57.70 -9.67
N ILE A 341 -16.64 -56.45 -9.77
CA ILE A 341 -16.82 -55.55 -8.62
C ILE A 341 -17.82 -56.15 -7.62
N GLN A 342 -18.96 -56.66 -8.09
CA GLN A 342 -19.97 -57.26 -7.22
C GLN A 342 -19.46 -58.52 -6.50
N ILE A 343 -18.65 -59.33 -7.18
CA ILE A 343 -18.11 -60.59 -6.62
C ILE A 343 -16.94 -60.32 -5.65
N HIS A 344 -16.04 -59.40 -5.99
CA HIS A 344 -14.75 -59.27 -5.30
C HIS A 344 -14.63 -58.06 -4.37
N LEU A 345 -15.44 -57.01 -4.55
CA LEU A 345 -15.38 -55.77 -3.76
C LEU A 345 -16.58 -55.64 -2.81
N GLU A 346 -17.11 -56.76 -2.32
CA GLU A 346 -18.17 -56.77 -1.31
C GLU A 346 -17.68 -56.10 -0.01
N GLY A 347 -18.52 -55.24 0.58
CA GLY A 347 -18.20 -54.51 1.82
C GLY A 347 -17.30 -53.28 1.64
N ILE A 348 -16.82 -52.99 0.44
CA ILE A 348 -16.07 -51.76 0.14
C ILE A 348 -17.06 -50.61 -0.11
N PRO A 349 -16.93 -49.46 0.59
CA PRO A 349 -17.77 -48.30 0.36
C PRO A 349 -17.70 -47.82 -1.09
N HIS A 350 -18.85 -47.52 -1.68
CA HIS A 350 -18.94 -47.02 -3.06
C HIS A 350 -18.23 -47.92 -4.10
N ASN A 351 -18.20 -49.24 -3.88
CA ASN A 351 -17.53 -50.21 -4.77
C ASN A 351 -17.90 -50.08 -6.26
N ALA A 352 -19.12 -49.64 -6.57
CA ALA A 352 -19.59 -49.37 -7.92
C ALA A 352 -18.74 -48.33 -8.68
N LEU A 353 -17.95 -47.49 -8.00
CA LEU A 353 -17.06 -46.50 -8.63
C LEU A 353 -15.68 -47.08 -8.99
N TYR A 354 -15.37 -48.32 -8.66
CA TYR A 354 -14.06 -48.93 -8.89
C TYR A 354 -13.94 -49.54 -10.31
N HIS A 355 -14.55 -48.89 -11.30
CA HIS A 355 -14.43 -49.24 -12.72
C HIS A 355 -13.38 -48.36 -13.42
N GLY A 356 -12.92 -48.74 -14.62
CA GLY A 356 -11.87 -48.03 -15.37
C GLY A 356 -12.23 -46.62 -15.87
N GLU A 357 -13.35 -46.05 -15.43
CA GLU A 357 -13.83 -44.73 -15.87
C GLU A 357 -13.80 -43.68 -14.75
N THR A 358 -13.57 -44.09 -13.50
CA THR A 358 -13.38 -43.20 -12.36
C THR A 358 -11.89 -43.04 -12.11
N SER A 359 -11.44 -41.80 -11.93
CA SER A 359 -10.03 -41.54 -11.64
C SER A 359 -9.71 -41.69 -10.16
N VAL A 360 -8.42 -41.87 -9.84
CA VAL A 360 -7.93 -41.82 -8.45
C VAL A 360 -8.27 -40.48 -7.81
N TYR A 361 -8.22 -39.38 -8.57
CA TYR A 361 -8.60 -38.05 -8.07
C TYR A 361 -10.07 -37.97 -7.64
N GLU A 362 -11.00 -38.48 -8.47
CA GLU A 362 -12.43 -38.49 -8.14
C GLU A 362 -12.72 -39.36 -6.91
N LEU A 363 -12.09 -40.54 -6.81
CA LEU A 363 -12.19 -41.39 -5.61
C LEU A 363 -11.64 -40.70 -4.36
N ALA A 364 -10.50 -40.02 -4.48
CA ALA A 364 -9.89 -39.28 -3.37
C ALA A 364 -10.77 -38.11 -2.91
N GLN A 365 -11.40 -37.38 -3.85
CA GLN A 365 -12.31 -36.29 -3.52
C GLN A 365 -13.52 -36.77 -2.69
N ILE A 366 -14.08 -37.92 -3.05
CA ILE A 366 -15.19 -38.54 -2.30
C ILE A 366 -14.70 -39.00 -0.91
N ALA A 367 -13.52 -39.64 -0.84
CA ALA A 367 -12.99 -40.18 0.40
C ALA A 367 -12.52 -39.10 1.39
N PHE A 368 -11.94 -38.00 0.92
CA PHE A 368 -11.35 -36.96 1.76
C PHE A 368 -12.31 -35.82 2.11
N GLY A 369 -13.45 -35.68 1.41
CA GLY A 369 -14.51 -34.74 1.74
C GLY A 369 -14.21 -33.26 1.43
N GLY A 370 -13.09 -32.96 0.76
CA GLY A 370 -12.71 -31.61 0.36
C GLY A 370 -11.50 -31.58 -0.57
N VAL A 371 -11.39 -30.50 -1.34
CA VAL A 371 -10.28 -30.24 -2.28
C VAL A 371 -9.67 -28.88 -1.95
N ILE A 372 -8.35 -28.83 -1.81
CA ILE A 372 -7.62 -27.57 -1.72
C ILE A 372 -7.41 -27.07 -3.15
N ARG A 373 -8.11 -26.00 -3.53
CA ARG A 373 -8.05 -25.46 -4.88
C ARG A 373 -6.97 -24.40 -5.01
N LEU A 374 -6.08 -24.59 -5.99
CA LEU A 374 -5.12 -23.57 -6.40
C LEU A 374 -5.78 -22.65 -7.43
N THR A 375 -5.84 -21.35 -7.13
CA THR A 375 -6.54 -20.37 -7.97
C THR A 375 -5.58 -19.54 -8.83
N GLU A 376 -4.29 -19.53 -8.53
CA GLU A 376 -3.30 -18.67 -9.20
C GLU A 376 -2.75 -19.34 -10.47
N HIS A 377 -2.80 -18.64 -11.60
CA HIS A 377 -2.38 -19.18 -12.89
C HIS A 377 -1.25 -18.36 -13.53
N PHE A 378 -0.09 -18.98 -13.72
CA PHE A 378 1.13 -18.30 -14.17
C PHE A 378 1.56 -18.64 -15.61
N ARG A 379 0.84 -19.54 -16.29
CA ARG A 379 1.26 -20.10 -17.59
C ARG A 379 0.78 -19.29 -18.78
N CYS A 380 -0.52 -19.13 -18.94
CA CYS A 380 -1.13 -18.51 -20.11
C CYS A 380 -1.20 -17.00 -19.95
N ALA A 381 -1.11 -16.26 -21.05
CA ALA A 381 -1.52 -14.86 -21.05
C ALA A 381 -3.00 -14.72 -20.60
N PRO A 382 -3.41 -13.61 -19.96
CA PRO A 382 -4.76 -13.46 -19.40
C PRO A 382 -5.87 -13.76 -20.40
N ASN A 383 -5.74 -13.24 -21.62
CA ASN A 383 -6.71 -13.42 -22.70
C ASN A 383 -6.82 -14.88 -23.18
N ILE A 384 -5.79 -15.71 -22.97
CA ILE A 384 -5.82 -17.13 -23.34
C ILE A 384 -6.59 -17.92 -22.26
N ILE A 385 -6.18 -17.79 -21.00
CA ILE A 385 -6.79 -18.56 -19.90
C ILE A 385 -8.23 -18.14 -19.61
N ALA A 386 -8.63 -16.91 -19.97
CA ALA A 386 -9.98 -16.40 -19.79
C ALA A 386 -11.06 -17.33 -20.34
N PHE A 387 -10.83 -17.96 -21.51
CA PHE A 387 -11.77 -18.93 -22.07
C PHE A 387 -11.96 -20.14 -21.16
N SER A 388 -10.87 -20.78 -20.73
CA SER A 388 -10.89 -21.94 -19.83
C SER A 388 -11.45 -21.59 -18.46
N ASN A 389 -11.14 -20.39 -17.94
CA ASN A 389 -11.64 -19.90 -16.66
C ASN A 389 -13.17 -19.80 -16.64
N ASN A 390 -13.72 -19.19 -17.70
CA ASN A 390 -15.15 -19.05 -17.87
C ASN A 390 -15.86 -20.37 -18.23
N LEU A 391 -15.19 -21.25 -18.97
CA LEU A 391 -15.74 -22.54 -19.36
C LEU A 391 -15.82 -23.53 -18.20
N SER A 392 -14.76 -23.62 -17.39
CA SER A 392 -14.54 -24.75 -16.48
C SER A 392 -14.44 -24.37 -15.02
N TYR A 393 -13.94 -23.17 -14.71
CA TYR A 393 -13.47 -22.84 -13.37
C TYR A 393 -14.30 -21.76 -12.65
N LYS A 394 -15.45 -21.38 -13.22
CA LYS A 394 -16.39 -20.39 -12.63
C LYS A 394 -15.72 -19.04 -12.32
N ASP A 395 -14.73 -18.67 -13.14
CA ASP A 395 -13.99 -17.41 -13.01
C ASP A 395 -13.18 -17.27 -11.71
N GLU A 396 -12.95 -18.37 -10.99
CA GLU A 396 -12.14 -18.38 -9.76
C GLU A 396 -10.63 -18.39 -10.05
N ILE A 397 -10.20 -18.66 -11.28
CA ILE A 397 -8.77 -18.61 -11.64
C ILE A 397 -8.32 -17.17 -11.80
N LYS A 398 -7.27 -16.82 -11.06
CA LYS A 398 -6.57 -15.56 -11.12
C LYS A 398 -5.40 -15.70 -12.09
N ALA A 399 -5.57 -15.21 -13.32
CA ALA A 399 -4.45 -15.10 -14.25
C ALA A 399 -3.41 -14.15 -13.65
N LEU A 400 -2.16 -14.55 -13.48
CA LEU A 400 -1.11 -13.73 -12.89
C LEU A 400 0.07 -13.51 -13.85
N ARG A 401 0.01 -14.11 -15.03
CA ARG A 401 0.99 -13.84 -16.07
C ARG A 401 0.76 -12.48 -16.69
N GLU A 402 1.84 -11.73 -16.88
CA GLU A 402 1.78 -10.38 -17.41
C GLU A 402 1.77 -10.36 -18.94
N ALA A 403 0.71 -9.80 -19.52
CA ALA A 403 0.56 -9.64 -20.96
C ALA A 403 1.73 -8.85 -21.59
N SER A 404 2.26 -7.83 -20.89
CA SER A 404 3.35 -6.99 -21.41
C SER A 404 4.70 -7.69 -21.53
N SER A 405 4.90 -8.80 -20.80
CA SER A 405 6.12 -9.62 -20.86
C SER A 405 6.17 -10.53 -22.10
N VAL A 406 5.04 -10.68 -22.80
CA VAL A 406 4.90 -11.57 -23.94
C VAL A 406 5.05 -10.76 -25.24
N PRO A 407 6.08 -11.04 -26.07
CA PRO A 407 6.33 -10.27 -27.28
C PRO A 407 5.27 -10.47 -28.37
N LEU A 408 4.62 -11.64 -28.38
CA LEU A 408 3.60 -12.02 -29.36
C LEU A 408 2.23 -11.45 -28.96
N VAL A 409 1.77 -10.45 -29.71
CA VAL A 409 0.47 -9.79 -29.54
C VAL A 409 -0.24 -9.75 -30.91
N PRO A 410 -1.57 -9.98 -30.99
CA PRO A 410 -2.47 -10.38 -29.92
C PRO A 410 -2.22 -11.82 -29.43
N HIS A 411 -2.54 -12.10 -28.16
CA HIS A 411 -2.38 -13.42 -27.54
C HIS A 411 -3.42 -14.45 -28.01
N VAL A 412 -4.54 -13.99 -28.57
CA VAL A 412 -5.55 -14.84 -29.18
C VAL A 412 -5.80 -14.32 -30.59
N VAL A 413 -5.69 -15.20 -31.58
CA VAL A 413 -5.83 -14.88 -33.00
C VAL A 413 -6.96 -15.71 -33.59
N HIS A 414 -7.99 -15.04 -34.09
CA HIS A 414 -9.04 -15.66 -34.89
C HIS A 414 -8.61 -15.72 -36.36
N HIS A 415 -8.66 -16.91 -36.98
CA HIS A 415 -8.38 -17.09 -38.41
C HIS A 415 -9.40 -18.02 -39.06
N ARG A 416 -10.31 -17.45 -39.85
CA ARG A 416 -11.33 -18.20 -40.59
C ARG A 416 -10.83 -18.55 -42.00
N VAL A 417 -11.04 -19.79 -42.42
CA VAL A 417 -10.74 -20.27 -43.78
C VAL A 417 -12.01 -20.73 -44.50
N SER A 418 -11.98 -20.76 -45.82
CA SER A 418 -13.09 -21.29 -46.65
C SER A 418 -12.88 -22.79 -46.93
N GLY A 419 -12.89 -23.60 -45.87
CA GLY A 419 -12.67 -25.04 -45.93
C GLY A 419 -13.94 -25.88 -45.83
N SER A 420 -13.93 -27.06 -46.44
CA SER A 420 -14.93 -28.10 -46.18
C SER A 420 -14.26 -29.34 -45.62
N ARG A 421 -14.85 -29.92 -44.57
CA ARG A 421 -14.42 -31.18 -43.98
C ARG A 421 -14.78 -32.31 -44.95
N ASP A 422 -13.87 -33.25 -45.13
CA ASP A 422 -14.17 -34.49 -45.87
C ASP A 422 -15.29 -35.25 -45.16
N GLN A 423 -16.26 -35.78 -45.91
CA GLN A 423 -17.35 -36.57 -45.36
C GLN A 423 -16.89 -37.96 -44.89
N HIS A 424 -15.77 -38.46 -45.42
CA HIS A 424 -15.24 -39.81 -45.15
C HIS A 424 -14.03 -39.82 -44.21
N ALA A 425 -13.38 -38.67 -43.98
CA ALA A 425 -12.25 -38.51 -43.08
C ALA A 425 -12.52 -37.40 -42.05
N LYS A 426 -11.96 -37.49 -40.84
CA LYS A 426 -12.07 -36.41 -39.84
C LYS A 426 -11.06 -35.28 -40.13
N VAL A 427 -10.92 -34.93 -41.40
CA VAL A 427 -9.89 -34.03 -41.92
C VAL A 427 -10.54 -32.90 -42.71
N ASN A 428 -10.05 -31.69 -42.50
CA ASN A 428 -10.33 -30.51 -43.30
C ASN A 428 -9.00 -30.04 -43.90
N GLU A 429 -8.78 -30.38 -45.17
CA GLU A 429 -7.52 -30.13 -45.88
C GLU A 429 -7.18 -28.63 -45.94
N VAL A 430 -8.18 -27.77 -46.13
CA VAL A 430 -7.97 -26.32 -46.19
C VAL A 430 -7.52 -25.78 -44.83
N GLU A 431 -8.11 -26.25 -43.72
CA GLU A 431 -7.60 -25.92 -42.38
C GLU A 431 -6.19 -26.48 -42.16
N ALA A 432 -5.93 -27.70 -42.62
CA ALA A 432 -4.64 -28.36 -42.42
C ALA A 432 -3.50 -27.62 -43.14
N GLU A 433 -3.70 -27.28 -44.41
CA GLU A 433 -2.75 -26.48 -45.20
C GLU A 433 -2.61 -25.06 -44.64
N ALA A 434 -3.70 -24.45 -44.19
CA ALA A 434 -3.66 -23.12 -43.59
C ALA A 434 -2.82 -23.09 -42.31
N ILE A 435 -3.05 -24.04 -41.39
CA ILE A 435 -2.25 -24.15 -40.15
C ILE A 435 -0.78 -24.43 -40.48
N ALA A 436 -0.51 -25.38 -41.38
CA ALA A 436 0.86 -25.71 -41.74
C ALA A 436 1.60 -24.50 -42.34
N SER A 437 0.96 -23.75 -43.23
CA SER A 437 1.59 -22.58 -43.84
C SER A 437 1.70 -21.39 -42.89
N LEU A 438 0.77 -21.22 -41.93
CA LEU A 438 0.89 -20.24 -40.85
C LEU A 438 2.09 -20.53 -39.96
N ILE A 439 2.33 -21.79 -39.58
CA ILE A 439 3.49 -22.18 -38.80
C ILE A 439 4.79 -21.92 -39.58
N CYS A 440 4.86 -22.32 -40.85
CA CYS A 440 6.02 -22.03 -41.70
C CYS A 440 6.30 -20.52 -41.79
N ALA A 441 5.25 -19.72 -42.03
CA ALA A 441 5.36 -18.26 -42.11
C ALA A 441 5.78 -17.63 -40.77
N ALA A 442 5.26 -18.14 -39.65
CA ALA A 442 5.62 -17.66 -38.31
C ALA A 442 7.09 -17.94 -37.99
N ILE A 443 7.61 -19.13 -38.33
CA ILE A 443 9.02 -19.50 -38.12
C ILE A 443 9.98 -18.53 -38.82
N GLU A 444 9.58 -17.96 -39.97
CA GLU A 444 10.36 -16.97 -40.73
C GLU A 444 10.38 -15.57 -40.07
N GLN A 445 9.45 -15.26 -39.16
CA GLN A 445 9.37 -13.95 -38.51
C GLN A 445 10.32 -13.84 -37.32
N SER A 446 10.92 -12.65 -37.15
CA SER A 446 11.88 -12.38 -36.07
C SER A 446 11.25 -12.49 -34.67
N GLU A 447 9.97 -12.15 -34.55
CA GLU A 447 9.19 -12.12 -33.32
C GLU A 447 8.91 -13.52 -32.77
N TYR A 448 8.97 -14.54 -33.63
CA TYR A 448 8.84 -15.94 -33.24
C TYR A 448 10.20 -16.61 -33.12
N ALA A 449 11.33 -15.92 -33.27
CA ALA A 449 12.65 -16.58 -33.23
C ALA A 449 12.95 -17.21 -31.85
N VAL A 450 12.66 -16.47 -30.77
CA VAL A 450 12.87 -16.91 -29.39
C VAL A 450 11.73 -16.50 -28.47
N ASN A 451 11.49 -17.29 -27.43
CA ASN A 451 10.54 -17.01 -26.37
C ASN A 451 11.15 -16.12 -25.25
N HIS A 452 10.36 -15.85 -24.22
CA HIS A 452 10.77 -15.05 -23.06
C HIS A 452 12.04 -15.59 -22.36
N ASP A 453 12.21 -16.91 -22.38
CA ASP A 453 13.33 -17.61 -21.73
C ASP A 453 14.59 -17.66 -22.62
N ARG A 454 14.56 -16.95 -23.77
CA ARG A 454 15.59 -16.91 -24.81
C ARG A 454 15.85 -18.27 -25.48
N GLU A 455 14.87 -19.16 -25.42
CA GLU A 455 14.88 -20.43 -26.12
C GLU A 455 14.11 -20.32 -27.44
N PRO A 456 14.35 -21.19 -28.44
CA PRO A 456 13.56 -21.19 -29.67
C PRO A 456 12.06 -21.34 -29.38
N THR A 457 11.24 -20.48 -29.97
CA THR A 457 9.78 -20.52 -29.77
C THR A 457 9.21 -21.87 -30.18
N SER A 458 8.41 -22.45 -29.29
CA SER A 458 7.81 -23.76 -29.47
C SER A 458 6.40 -23.70 -30.07
N PHE A 459 6.05 -24.66 -30.92
CA PHE A 459 4.74 -24.70 -31.62
C PHE A 459 3.96 -25.99 -31.33
N GLY A 460 2.65 -25.86 -31.17
CA GLY A 460 1.73 -26.99 -31.00
C GLY A 460 0.50 -26.88 -31.88
N VAL A 461 -0.01 -28.01 -32.35
CA VAL A 461 -1.27 -28.10 -33.09
C VAL A 461 -2.19 -29.09 -32.37
N VAL A 462 -3.38 -28.62 -31.98
CA VAL A 462 -4.41 -29.45 -31.38
C VAL A 462 -5.63 -29.53 -32.29
N SER A 463 -6.05 -30.75 -32.59
CA SER A 463 -7.34 -31.01 -33.24
C SER A 463 -8.45 -31.20 -32.20
N LEU A 464 -9.60 -30.53 -32.42
CA LEU A 464 -10.74 -30.60 -31.50
C LEU A 464 -11.70 -31.77 -31.79
N VAL A 465 -11.51 -32.52 -32.88
CA VAL A 465 -12.36 -33.66 -33.25
C VAL A 465 -11.68 -35.00 -33.01
N GLY A 466 -10.45 -35.16 -33.50
CA GLY A 466 -9.63 -36.38 -33.42
C GLY A 466 -8.23 -36.17 -33.98
N ASP A 467 -7.35 -37.14 -33.80
CA ASP A 467 -5.92 -37.08 -34.15
C ASP A 467 -5.64 -37.04 -35.66
N GLU A 468 -6.52 -37.58 -36.52
CA GLU A 468 -6.39 -37.59 -37.99
C GLU A 468 -6.01 -36.22 -38.58
N GLN A 469 -6.70 -35.15 -38.18
CA GLN A 469 -6.41 -33.78 -38.64
C GLN A 469 -4.99 -33.35 -38.21
N ALA A 470 -4.61 -33.64 -36.97
CA ALA A 470 -3.31 -33.24 -36.46
C ALA A 470 -2.18 -34.03 -37.13
N MET A 471 -2.39 -35.32 -37.42
CA MET A 471 -1.46 -36.15 -38.20
C MET A 471 -1.32 -35.62 -39.63
N ARG A 472 -2.42 -35.15 -40.25
CA ARG A 472 -2.37 -34.55 -41.58
C ARG A 472 -1.52 -33.27 -41.59
N ILE A 473 -1.72 -32.40 -40.60
CA ILE A 473 -0.92 -31.18 -40.43
C ILE A 473 0.56 -31.53 -40.19
N ASP A 474 0.83 -32.51 -39.34
CA ASP A 474 2.19 -33.00 -39.07
C ASP A 474 2.89 -33.48 -40.35
N ALA A 475 2.17 -34.25 -41.19
CA ALA A 475 2.70 -34.74 -42.45
C ALA A 475 3.08 -33.60 -43.40
N ILE A 476 2.25 -32.54 -43.49
CA ILE A 476 2.55 -31.36 -44.31
C ILE A 476 3.77 -30.63 -43.72
N LEU A 477 3.82 -30.40 -42.41
CA LEU A 477 4.95 -29.71 -41.76
C LEU A 477 6.28 -30.45 -41.95
N ARG A 478 6.30 -31.78 -41.83
CA ARG A 478 7.51 -32.59 -42.05
C ARG A 478 8.03 -32.55 -43.48
N GLN A 479 7.16 -32.29 -44.46
CA GLN A 479 7.56 -32.12 -45.86
C GLN A 479 8.07 -30.71 -46.16
N ARG A 480 7.62 -29.70 -45.40
CA ARG A 480 7.88 -28.28 -45.68
C ARG A 480 8.92 -27.64 -44.75
N ILE A 481 9.24 -28.27 -43.62
CA ILE A 481 10.21 -27.78 -42.63
C ILE A 481 11.38 -28.78 -42.51
N GLU A 482 12.60 -28.25 -42.52
CA GLU A 482 13.81 -29.03 -42.28
C GLU A 482 13.76 -29.80 -40.95
N PRO A 483 14.15 -31.11 -40.90
CA PRO A 483 14.05 -31.92 -39.68
C PRO A 483 14.82 -31.40 -38.46
N ALA A 484 15.84 -30.57 -38.69
CA ALA A 484 16.58 -29.89 -37.62
C ALA A 484 15.76 -28.75 -37.01
N GLU A 485 15.11 -27.93 -37.84
CA GLU A 485 14.29 -26.81 -37.38
C GLU A 485 13.00 -27.31 -36.72
N TYR A 486 12.35 -28.34 -37.29
CA TYR A 486 11.16 -28.97 -36.68
C TYR A 486 11.43 -29.42 -35.23
N ARG A 487 12.57 -30.09 -34.98
CA ARG A 487 12.98 -30.51 -33.63
C ARG A 487 13.38 -29.35 -32.75
N ARG A 488 14.11 -28.36 -33.28
CA ARG A 488 14.53 -27.17 -32.55
C ARG A 488 13.33 -26.36 -32.05
N ARG A 489 12.27 -26.29 -32.85
CA ARG A 489 10.99 -25.63 -32.53
C ARG A 489 10.03 -26.51 -31.71
N GLN A 490 10.46 -27.72 -31.32
CA GLN A 490 9.67 -28.68 -30.54
C GLN A 490 8.22 -28.85 -31.04
N ILE A 491 8.04 -28.92 -32.36
CA ILE A 491 6.71 -28.98 -32.95
C ILE A 491 6.03 -30.29 -32.53
N LEU A 492 4.81 -30.16 -32.00
CA LEU A 492 3.93 -31.30 -31.66
C LEU A 492 2.57 -31.09 -32.33
N CYS A 493 2.02 -32.14 -32.93
CA CYS A 493 0.67 -32.15 -33.47
C CYS A 493 -0.08 -33.36 -32.89
N GLY A 494 -1.23 -33.12 -32.29
CA GLY A 494 -2.01 -34.19 -31.67
C GLY A 494 -3.44 -33.78 -31.32
N ASP A 495 -4.12 -34.63 -30.56
CA ASP A 495 -5.37 -34.29 -29.91
C ASP A 495 -5.13 -33.59 -28.54
N ALA A 496 -6.19 -33.18 -27.86
CA ALA A 496 -6.05 -32.52 -26.57
C ALA A 496 -5.42 -33.42 -25.49
N ALA A 497 -5.60 -34.74 -25.56
CA ALA A 497 -5.06 -35.67 -24.56
C ALA A 497 -3.54 -35.83 -24.70
N GLN A 498 -3.02 -35.80 -25.93
CA GLN A 498 -1.57 -35.86 -26.19
C GLN A 498 -0.82 -34.61 -25.69
N PHE A 499 -1.50 -33.49 -25.52
CA PHE A 499 -0.93 -32.28 -24.92
C PHE A 499 -1.12 -32.21 -23.40
N GLN A 500 -1.64 -33.26 -22.78
CA GLN A 500 -1.83 -33.24 -21.33
C GLN A 500 -0.48 -33.27 -20.61
N GLY A 501 -0.31 -32.39 -19.62
CA GLY A 501 1.00 -32.13 -18.99
C GLY A 501 2.03 -31.42 -19.87
N ASP A 502 1.73 -31.14 -21.14
CA ASP A 502 2.64 -30.44 -22.07
C ASP A 502 2.09 -29.04 -22.44
N GLU A 503 2.97 -28.15 -22.90
CA GLU A 503 2.64 -26.75 -23.24
C GLU A 503 3.54 -26.22 -24.37
N ARG A 504 3.05 -25.25 -25.15
CA ARG A 504 3.84 -24.59 -26.20
C ARG A 504 3.67 -23.08 -26.14
N ASP A 505 4.67 -22.38 -26.65
CA ASP A 505 4.64 -20.92 -26.78
C ASP A 505 3.48 -20.49 -27.67
N VAL A 506 3.31 -21.16 -28.81
CA VAL A 506 2.24 -20.88 -29.78
C VAL A 506 1.44 -22.14 -30.05
N MET A 507 0.12 -22.10 -29.84
CA MET A 507 -0.78 -23.21 -30.15
C MET A 507 -1.73 -22.84 -31.29
N PHE A 508 -1.96 -23.79 -32.19
CA PHE A 508 -2.98 -23.74 -33.23
C PHE A 508 -4.08 -24.75 -32.91
N LEU A 509 -5.30 -24.27 -32.70
CA LEU A 509 -6.49 -25.08 -32.48
C LEU A 509 -7.26 -25.20 -33.79
N SER A 510 -7.32 -26.40 -34.36
CA SER A 510 -8.14 -26.72 -35.54
C SER A 510 -9.52 -27.19 -35.10
N VAL A 511 -10.56 -26.46 -35.52
CA VAL A 511 -11.96 -26.82 -35.21
C VAL A 511 -12.45 -27.98 -36.08
N VAL A 512 -11.88 -28.15 -37.29
CA VAL A 512 -12.10 -29.23 -38.27
C VAL A 512 -13.48 -29.24 -38.92
N ASP A 513 -14.55 -28.94 -38.18
CA ASP A 513 -15.90 -28.93 -38.75
C ASP A 513 -16.08 -27.81 -39.77
N SER A 514 -16.97 -28.06 -40.73
CA SER A 514 -17.32 -27.14 -41.81
C SER A 514 -18.82 -26.89 -41.86
N PRO A 515 -19.28 -25.85 -42.59
CA PRO A 515 -20.70 -25.58 -42.75
C PRO A 515 -21.47 -26.82 -43.23
N ALA A 516 -22.59 -27.12 -42.59
CA ALA A 516 -23.46 -28.24 -42.97
C ALA A 516 -24.41 -27.85 -44.09
N ALA A 517 -24.93 -28.84 -44.82
CA ALA A 517 -26.01 -28.61 -45.79
C ALA A 517 -27.28 -28.06 -45.12
N GLU A 518 -27.55 -28.48 -43.88
CA GLU A 518 -28.63 -27.96 -43.02
C GLU A 518 -28.03 -27.41 -41.71
N PRO A 519 -27.77 -26.10 -41.62
CA PRO A 519 -27.36 -25.47 -40.37
C PRO A 519 -28.54 -25.28 -39.40
N PRO A 520 -28.31 -25.22 -38.08
CA PRO A 520 -27.01 -25.29 -37.41
C PRO A 520 -26.55 -26.74 -37.13
N LEU A 521 -25.23 -26.94 -36.99
CA LEU A 521 -24.64 -28.23 -36.60
C LEU A 521 -25.16 -28.72 -35.23
N PRO A 522 -25.16 -30.04 -34.99
CA PRO A 522 -25.45 -30.60 -33.67
C PRO A 522 -24.51 -30.02 -32.62
N MET A 523 -25.08 -29.62 -31.50
CA MET A 523 -24.37 -28.89 -30.46
C MET A 523 -23.32 -29.77 -29.75
N ARG A 524 -22.10 -29.26 -29.61
CA ARG A 524 -21.05 -29.86 -28.76
C ARG A 524 -21.04 -29.16 -27.40
N GLN A 525 -21.88 -29.66 -26.49
CA GLN A 525 -21.95 -29.27 -25.08
C GLN A 525 -21.30 -30.34 -24.19
N GLU A 526 -21.68 -30.44 -22.90
CA GLU A 526 -21.30 -31.55 -22.03
C GLU A 526 -21.75 -32.88 -22.67
N GLY A 527 -20.89 -33.48 -23.49
CA GLY A 527 -21.08 -34.84 -23.97
C GLY A 527 -21.00 -35.84 -22.82
N PRO A 528 -21.05 -37.15 -23.11
CA PRO A 528 -20.82 -38.17 -22.09
C PRO A 528 -19.55 -37.85 -21.30
N LYS A 529 -19.65 -37.82 -19.96
CA LYS A 529 -18.53 -37.54 -19.04
C LYS A 529 -17.84 -36.19 -19.25
N LYS A 530 -18.55 -35.18 -19.79
CA LYS A 530 -18.03 -33.85 -20.07
C LYS A 530 -16.81 -33.83 -21.01
N VAL A 531 -16.65 -34.87 -21.86
CA VAL A 531 -15.46 -35.05 -22.72
C VAL A 531 -15.18 -33.84 -23.60
N PHE A 532 -16.20 -33.22 -24.19
CA PHE A 532 -16.00 -32.02 -25.00
C PHE A 532 -15.58 -30.81 -24.16
N LYS A 533 -16.17 -30.59 -22.97
CA LYS A 533 -15.76 -29.51 -22.07
C LYS A 533 -14.28 -29.63 -21.70
N LYS A 534 -13.88 -30.83 -21.26
CA LYS A 534 -12.50 -31.19 -20.90
C LYS A 534 -11.54 -31.00 -22.07
N ARG A 535 -11.92 -31.46 -23.26
CA ARG A 535 -11.11 -31.31 -24.49
C ARG A 535 -10.85 -29.84 -24.84
N PHE A 536 -11.88 -29.00 -24.84
CA PHE A 536 -11.75 -27.58 -25.13
C PHE A 536 -10.96 -26.85 -24.05
N ASN A 537 -11.22 -27.16 -22.77
CA ASN A 537 -10.47 -26.61 -21.64
C ASN A 537 -8.98 -26.92 -21.74
N VAL A 538 -8.66 -28.19 -22.00
CA VAL A 538 -7.29 -28.65 -22.17
C VAL A 538 -6.65 -27.99 -23.37
N ALA A 539 -7.27 -28.01 -24.55
CA ALA A 539 -6.71 -27.43 -25.77
C ALA A 539 -6.39 -25.93 -25.63
N ALA A 540 -7.30 -25.13 -25.08
CA ALA A 540 -7.13 -23.68 -24.95
C ALA A 540 -6.06 -23.29 -23.90
N SER A 541 -5.86 -24.10 -22.86
CA SER A 541 -4.92 -23.83 -21.77
C SER A 541 -3.47 -24.28 -22.02
N ARG A 542 -3.15 -24.78 -23.23
CA ARG A 542 -1.78 -25.19 -23.59
C ARG A 542 -0.92 -24.08 -24.18
N ALA A 543 -1.56 -22.99 -24.61
CA ALA A 543 -0.86 -21.85 -25.19
C ALA A 543 -0.26 -20.98 -24.08
N ARG A 544 1.05 -20.82 -24.08
CA ARG A 544 1.74 -19.87 -23.19
C ARG A 544 1.53 -18.44 -23.72
N ASN A 545 1.96 -18.16 -24.94
CA ASN A 545 2.15 -16.80 -25.47
C ASN A 545 1.08 -16.41 -26.49
N GLN A 546 0.69 -17.34 -27.37
CA GLN A 546 -0.29 -17.08 -28.41
C GLN A 546 -1.13 -18.31 -28.77
N MET A 547 -2.44 -18.12 -28.92
CA MET A 547 -3.41 -19.14 -29.34
C MET A 547 -4.07 -18.73 -30.65
N TRP A 548 -3.93 -19.54 -31.69
CA TRP A 548 -4.62 -19.38 -32.97
C TRP A 548 -5.82 -20.30 -33.01
N VAL A 549 -7.01 -19.76 -33.25
CA VAL A 549 -8.24 -20.53 -33.47
C VAL A 549 -8.54 -20.52 -34.96
N VAL A 550 -8.35 -21.68 -35.59
CA VAL A 550 -8.53 -21.87 -37.04
C VAL A 550 -9.78 -22.70 -37.30
N HIS A 551 -10.70 -22.16 -38.10
CA HIS A 551 -11.98 -22.82 -38.39
C HIS A 551 -12.55 -22.44 -39.75
N SER A 552 -13.51 -23.24 -40.23
CA SER A 552 -14.24 -22.97 -41.48
C SER A 552 -15.68 -22.46 -41.29
N LEU A 553 -16.15 -22.39 -40.05
CA LEU A 553 -17.55 -22.10 -39.70
C LEU A 553 -17.88 -20.60 -39.64
N ASN A 554 -19.14 -20.26 -39.88
CA ASN A 554 -19.76 -19.02 -39.42
C ASN A 554 -20.45 -19.28 -38.06
N HIS A 555 -19.95 -18.67 -36.99
CA HIS A 555 -20.46 -18.92 -35.64
C HIS A 555 -21.90 -18.46 -35.40
N GLU A 556 -22.42 -17.51 -36.20
CA GLU A 556 -23.79 -17.00 -36.08
C GLU A 556 -24.81 -17.93 -36.72
N THR A 557 -24.49 -18.51 -37.88
CA THR A 557 -25.42 -19.32 -38.69
C THR A 557 -25.22 -20.81 -38.50
N ASP A 558 -23.97 -21.27 -38.37
CA ASP A 558 -23.64 -22.69 -38.44
C ASP A 558 -23.64 -23.36 -37.06
N LEU A 559 -23.66 -22.57 -35.98
CA LEU A 559 -23.53 -23.04 -34.60
C LEU A 559 -24.63 -22.50 -33.68
N GLN A 560 -25.15 -23.39 -32.83
CA GLN A 560 -26.16 -23.06 -31.82
C GLN A 560 -25.55 -22.25 -30.67
N VAL A 561 -26.38 -21.42 -30.02
CA VAL A 561 -26.01 -20.71 -28.79
C VAL A 561 -25.68 -21.73 -27.70
N GLY A 562 -24.52 -21.58 -27.04
CA GLY A 562 -24.05 -22.50 -26.00
C GLY A 562 -23.18 -23.66 -26.51
N ASP A 563 -22.93 -23.76 -27.81
CA ASP A 563 -21.94 -24.68 -28.37
C ASP A 563 -20.51 -24.26 -27.98
N TYR A 564 -19.66 -25.20 -27.55
CA TYR A 564 -18.28 -24.89 -27.16
C TYR A 564 -17.41 -24.37 -28.33
N ARG A 565 -17.69 -24.80 -29.58
CA ARG A 565 -17.03 -24.23 -30.77
C ARG A 565 -17.39 -22.76 -30.92
N ARG A 566 -18.68 -22.42 -30.75
CA ARG A 566 -19.16 -21.05 -30.87
C ARG A 566 -18.54 -20.17 -29.79
N ARG A 567 -18.54 -20.62 -28.53
CA ARG A 567 -17.92 -19.90 -27.42
C ARG A 567 -16.42 -19.66 -27.65
N LEU A 568 -15.69 -20.64 -28.20
CA LEU A 568 -14.27 -20.49 -28.50
C LEU A 568 -14.03 -19.47 -29.63
N ILE A 569 -14.86 -19.49 -30.67
CA ILE A 569 -14.78 -18.53 -31.80
C ILE A 569 -15.14 -17.12 -31.34
N GLU A 570 -16.22 -16.95 -30.57
CA GLU A 570 -16.64 -15.66 -30.00
C GLU A 570 -15.54 -15.09 -29.08
N HIS A 571 -14.93 -15.93 -28.26
CA HIS A 571 -13.77 -15.54 -27.44
C HIS A 571 -12.57 -15.12 -28.30
N ALA A 572 -12.28 -15.81 -29.40
CA ALA A 572 -11.18 -15.45 -30.28
C ALA A 572 -11.42 -14.15 -31.08
N LEU A 573 -12.69 -13.82 -31.36
CA LEU A 573 -13.10 -12.58 -32.01
C LEU A 573 -12.99 -11.37 -31.07
N ASP A 574 -13.37 -11.55 -29.80
CA ASP A 574 -13.30 -10.50 -28.79
C ASP A 574 -12.71 -11.00 -27.45
N PRO A 575 -11.38 -11.26 -27.40
CA PRO A 575 -10.73 -11.88 -26.25
C PRO A 575 -10.68 -10.98 -25.01
N VAL A 576 -11.01 -9.69 -25.15
CA VAL A 576 -11.06 -8.70 -24.06
C VAL A 576 -12.50 -8.35 -23.65
N ALA A 577 -13.53 -8.95 -24.26
CA ALA A 577 -14.92 -8.73 -23.87
C ALA A 577 -15.15 -9.02 -22.39
N TRP A 578 -14.65 -10.18 -21.94
CA TRP A 578 -14.76 -10.63 -20.56
C TRP A 578 -14.05 -9.68 -19.58
N GLU A 579 -12.81 -9.29 -19.88
CA GLU A 579 -12.05 -8.38 -19.03
C GLU A 579 -12.72 -7.00 -18.97
N ARG A 580 -13.25 -6.49 -20.09
CA ARG A 580 -14.05 -5.25 -20.10
C ARG A 580 -15.30 -5.38 -19.23
N GLU A 581 -16.00 -6.50 -19.25
CA GLU A 581 -17.18 -6.72 -18.41
C GLU A 581 -16.82 -6.82 -16.92
N LEU A 582 -15.75 -7.56 -16.58
CA LEU A 582 -15.23 -7.65 -15.22
C LEU A 582 -14.77 -6.29 -14.70
N GLN A 583 -14.00 -5.55 -15.49
CA GLN A 583 -13.57 -4.18 -15.17
C GLN A 583 -14.76 -3.24 -15.04
N GLN A 584 -15.81 -3.34 -15.86
CA GLN A 584 -17.04 -2.57 -15.68
C GLN A 584 -17.78 -2.90 -14.37
N ARG A 585 -17.72 -4.17 -13.93
CA ARG A 585 -18.30 -4.60 -12.64
C ARG A 585 -17.46 -4.12 -11.45
N LEU A 586 -16.13 -4.09 -11.58
CA LEU A 586 -15.17 -3.64 -10.55
C LEU A 586 -15.01 -2.10 -10.50
N ALA A 587 -15.15 -1.41 -11.63
CA ALA A 587 -15.05 0.05 -11.75
C ALA A 587 -16.22 0.82 -11.11
N ARG A 588 -17.11 0.12 -10.38
CA ARG A 588 -18.10 0.71 -9.47
C ARG A 588 -17.44 1.24 -8.18
N THR A 589 -16.31 1.94 -8.31
CA THR A 589 -15.52 2.51 -7.20
C THR A 589 -15.55 4.04 -7.23
N ASP A 590 -15.56 4.64 -6.03
CA ASP A 590 -15.91 6.03 -5.67
C ASP A 590 -15.14 7.15 -6.45
N PRO A 591 -15.83 8.23 -6.88
CA PRO A 591 -15.24 9.41 -7.53
C PRO A 591 -14.00 10.05 -6.88
N ARG A 592 -13.83 9.99 -5.54
CA ARG A 592 -12.71 10.66 -4.84
C ARG A 592 -11.37 9.94 -5.02
N SER A 593 -11.40 8.62 -5.20
CA SER A 593 -10.23 7.78 -5.46
C SER A 593 -9.53 8.14 -6.77
N LYS A 594 -10.34 8.44 -7.81
CA LYS A 594 -9.85 8.90 -9.11
C LYS A 594 -9.23 10.29 -9.06
N GLU A 595 -9.66 11.13 -8.12
CA GLU A 595 -9.06 12.45 -7.92
C GLU A 595 -7.65 12.33 -7.33
N PHE A 596 -7.45 11.52 -6.29
CA PHE A 596 -6.12 11.30 -5.69
C PHE A 596 -5.12 10.70 -6.71
N GLN A 597 -5.49 9.56 -7.31
CA GLN A 597 -4.68 8.91 -8.34
C GLN A 597 -4.41 9.83 -9.54
N GLY A 598 -5.42 10.58 -9.98
CA GLY A 598 -5.30 11.53 -11.08
C GLY A 598 -4.32 12.69 -10.81
N VAL A 599 -4.21 13.17 -9.56
CA VAL A 599 -3.19 14.18 -9.21
C VAL A 599 -1.79 13.57 -9.19
N VAL A 600 -1.61 12.37 -8.64
CA VAL A 600 -0.32 11.66 -8.64
C VAL A 600 0.16 11.39 -10.08
N LEU A 601 -0.75 10.89 -10.93
CA LEU A 601 -0.51 10.66 -12.36
C LEU A 601 0.02 11.92 -13.05
N ARG A 602 -0.69 13.06 -12.90
CA ARG A 602 -0.28 14.34 -13.51
C ARG A 602 1.13 14.76 -13.07
N ARG A 603 1.45 14.63 -11.78
CA ARG A 603 2.76 15.02 -11.23
C ARG A 603 3.91 14.19 -11.78
N LEU A 604 3.69 12.88 -11.95
CA LEU A 604 4.67 12.00 -12.58
C LEU A 604 4.83 12.32 -14.08
N MET A 605 3.73 12.61 -14.77
CA MET A 605 3.76 13.02 -16.18
C MET A 605 4.46 14.38 -16.39
N GLU A 606 4.26 15.36 -15.51
CA GLU A 606 4.98 16.65 -15.51
C GLU A 606 6.49 16.46 -15.39
N LYS A 607 6.91 15.44 -14.63
CA LYS A 607 8.30 15.01 -14.49
C LYS A 607 8.79 14.12 -15.63
N ARG A 608 7.96 13.92 -16.67
CA ARG A 608 8.23 13.16 -17.91
C ARG A 608 8.42 11.66 -17.71
N TYR A 609 7.75 11.06 -16.74
CA TYR A 609 7.68 9.61 -16.59
C TYR A 609 6.55 9.00 -17.43
N ASN A 610 6.77 7.79 -17.96
CA ASN A 610 5.73 7.04 -18.65
C ASN A 610 4.86 6.29 -17.63
N VAL A 611 3.64 6.77 -17.42
CA VAL A 611 2.74 6.25 -16.37
C VAL A 611 1.46 5.72 -16.98
N THR A 612 1.08 4.51 -16.59
CA THR A 612 -0.19 3.88 -16.97
C THR A 612 -1.07 3.73 -15.73
N PRO A 613 -2.25 4.37 -15.68
CA PRO A 613 -3.19 4.21 -14.59
C PRO A 613 -3.99 2.90 -14.71
N GLU A 614 -4.52 2.42 -13.58
CA GLU A 614 -5.39 1.23 -13.48
C GLU A 614 -4.79 0.02 -14.25
N PHE A 615 -3.48 -0.20 -14.08
CA PHE A 615 -2.72 -1.16 -14.87
C PHE A 615 -3.18 -2.60 -14.54
N PRO A 616 -3.66 -3.39 -15.51
CA PRO A 616 -4.04 -4.76 -15.29
C PRO A 616 -2.79 -5.64 -15.07
N ALA A 617 -2.62 -6.15 -13.85
CA ALA A 617 -1.58 -7.08 -13.46
C ALA A 617 -2.23 -8.45 -13.23
N GLY A 618 -2.57 -9.12 -14.33
CA GLY A 618 -3.29 -10.37 -14.26
C GLY A 618 -4.73 -10.16 -13.78
N ALA A 619 -5.12 -10.79 -12.67
CA ALA A 619 -6.44 -10.68 -12.06
C ALA A 619 -6.58 -9.47 -11.12
N TYR A 620 -5.49 -8.73 -10.91
CA TYR A 620 -5.47 -7.55 -10.05
C TYR A 620 -5.29 -6.28 -10.90
N SER A 621 -5.70 -5.14 -10.34
CA SER A 621 -5.36 -3.83 -10.88
C SER A 621 -4.40 -3.14 -9.93
N ILE A 622 -3.40 -2.47 -10.51
CA ILE A 622 -2.45 -1.60 -9.81
C ILE A 622 -2.84 -0.16 -10.13
N ASP A 623 -2.91 0.69 -9.10
CA ASP A 623 -3.36 2.07 -9.24
C ASP A 623 -2.61 2.84 -10.34
N LEU A 624 -1.28 2.85 -10.28
CA LEU A 624 -0.43 3.49 -11.28
C LEU A 624 0.85 2.65 -11.49
N VAL A 625 1.27 2.48 -12.74
CA VAL A 625 2.54 1.84 -13.09
C VAL A 625 3.42 2.78 -13.88
N VAL A 626 4.64 3.00 -13.41
CA VAL A 626 5.67 3.75 -14.15
C VAL A 626 6.59 2.77 -14.86
N THR A 627 6.84 2.98 -16.15
CA THR A 627 7.74 2.14 -16.96
C THR A 627 8.89 2.93 -17.57
N GLY A 628 10.04 2.29 -17.77
CA GLY A 628 11.20 2.87 -18.46
C GLY A 628 12.42 1.95 -18.41
N ASN A 629 13.26 1.96 -19.45
CA ASN A 629 14.45 1.10 -19.57
C ASN A 629 14.19 -0.40 -19.33
N GLY A 630 13.02 -0.91 -19.73
CA GLY A 630 12.63 -2.31 -19.50
C GLY A 630 12.32 -2.67 -18.04
N ARG A 631 12.20 -1.67 -17.15
CA ARG A 631 11.84 -1.83 -15.74
C ARG A 631 10.53 -1.11 -15.45
N ARG A 632 9.94 -1.43 -14.30
CA ARG A 632 8.67 -0.84 -13.85
C ARG A 632 8.61 -0.66 -12.35
N LEU A 633 7.78 0.28 -11.92
CA LEU A 633 7.45 0.54 -10.53
C LEU A 633 5.93 0.63 -10.40
N ALA A 634 5.36 -0.18 -9.51
CA ALA A 634 3.96 -0.06 -9.11
C ALA A 634 3.83 1.00 -8.01
N ILE A 635 2.84 1.87 -8.12
CA ILE A 635 2.53 2.92 -7.16
C ILE A 635 1.11 2.70 -6.67
N GLU A 636 0.93 2.54 -5.37
CA GLU A 636 -0.38 2.40 -4.72
C GLU A 636 -0.73 3.71 -4.00
N CYS A 637 -1.95 4.20 -4.22
CA CYS A 637 -2.44 5.46 -3.69
C CYS A 637 -3.38 5.21 -2.50
N ASP A 638 -2.81 5.07 -1.31
CA ASP A 638 -3.54 4.72 -0.07
C ASP A 638 -4.39 5.92 0.45
N GLY A 639 -5.67 5.98 0.07
CA GLY A 639 -6.64 7.05 0.41
C GLY A 639 -7.75 6.67 1.42
N GLU A 640 -8.55 7.66 1.85
CA GLU A 640 -9.50 7.58 2.99
C GLU A 640 -10.60 6.50 2.91
N GLN A 641 -10.93 5.98 1.73
CA GLN A 641 -12.02 5.02 1.54
C GLN A 641 -11.55 3.60 1.21
N PHE A 642 -10.25 3.40 1.06
CA PHE A 642 -9.68 2.12 0.71
C PHE A 642 -9.22 1.43 1.99
N HIS A 643 -9.86 0.30 2.24
CA HIS A 643 -9.37 -0.75 3.12
C HIS A 643 -9.45 -0.43 4.61
N GLY A 644 -10.64 -0.67 5.17
CA GLY A 644 -10.78 -0.88 6.61
C GLY A 644 -9.90 -2.05 7.09
N PRO A 645 -9.74 -2.25 8.41
CA PRO A 645 -8.91 -3.32 8.97
C PRO A 645 -9.22 -4.72 8.41
N GLU A 646 -10.47 -4.93 7.99
CA GLU A 646 -10.97 -6.18 7.43
C GLU A 646 -10.39 -6.50 6.03
N GLN A 647 -10.06 -5.48 5.22
CA GLN A 647 -9.49 -5.65 3.88
C GLN A 647 -7.96 -5.61 3.86
N LEU A 648 -7.33 -5.18 4.96
CA LEU A 648 -5.88 -5.08 5.06
C LEU A 648 -5.19 -6.41 4.75
N GLN A 649 -5.77 -7.52 5.21
CA GLN A 649 -5.20 -8.83 4.95
C GLN A 649 -5.26 -9.19 3.45
N GLU A 650 -6.39 -8.92 2.79
CA GLU A 650 -6.54 -9.14 1.35
C GLU A 650 -5.56 -8.26 0.54
N ASP A 651 -5.31 -7.02 0.97
CA ASP A 651 -4.33 -6.14 0.32
C ASP A 651 -2.89 -6.61 0.50
N LEU A 652 -2.54 -7.09 1.69
CA LEU A 652 -1.22 -7.64 1.98
C LEU A 652 -1.00 -8.93 1.17
N GLU A 653 -2.03 -9.78 1.07
CA GLU A 653 -2.01 -10.97 0.22
C GLU A 653 -1.87 -10.58 -1.25
N ARG A 654 -2.69 -9.64 -1.75
CA ARG A 654 -2.60 -9.09 -3.12
C ARG A 654 -1.19 -8.57 -3.43
N GLN A 655 -0.63 -7.75 -2.55
CA GLN A 655 0.71 -7.18 -2.72
C GLN A 655 1.77 -8.29 -2.70
N ALA A 656 1.72 -9.22 -1.77
CA ALA A 656 2.67 -10.34 -1.70
C ALA A 656 2.60 -11.22 -2.97
N ILE A 657 1.40 -11.42 -3.54
CA ILE A 657 1.21 -12.14 -4.79
C ILE A 657 1.92 -11.41 -5.94
N LEU A 658 1.69 -10.09 -6.06
CA LEU A 658 2.31 -9.27 -7.11
C LEU A 658 3.83 -9.14 -6.92
N GLU A 659 4.33 -9.05 -5.70
CA GLU A 659 5.78 -9.02 -5.42
C GLU A 659 6.48 -10.34 -5.81
N ARG A 660 5.82 -11.50 -5.61
CA ARG A 660 6.34 -12.79 -6.11
C ARG A 660 6.43 -12.85 -7.64
N LEU A 661 5.62 -12.06 -8.35
CA LEU A 661 5.69 -11.90 -9.81
C LEU A 661 6.78 -10.90 -10.25
N GLY A 662 7.55 -10.34 -9.30
CA GLY A 662 8.60 -9.37 -9.57
C GLY A 662 8.11 -7.93 -9.66
N TRP A 663 6.90 -7.63 -9.21
CA TRP A 663 6.50 -6.23 -9.00
C TRP A 663 7.21 -5.65 -7.80
N MET A 664 7.61 -4.38 -7.93
CA MET A 664 8.06 -3.60 -6.78
C MET A 664 7.08 -2.47 -6.56
N PHE A 665 6.66 -2.28 -5.32
CA PHE A 665 5.66 -1.31 -4.93
C PHE A 665 6.29 -0.10 -4.26
N VAL A 666 5.64 1.05 -4.39
CA VAL A 666 5.82 2.19 -3.50
C VAL A 666 4.43 2.72 -3.13
N ARG A 667 4.21 2.99 -1.85
CA ARG A 667 2.92 3.47 -1.35
C ARG A 667 2.95 4.97 -1.12
N VAL A 668 1.96 5.68 -1.65
CA VAL A 668 1.74 7.11 -1.41
C VAL A 668 0.58 7.28 -0.45
N ARG A 669 0.87 7.69 0.80
CA ARG A 669 -0.15 7.90 1.82
C ARG A 669 -0.94 9.18 1.54
N GLY A 670 -2.25 9.06 1.34
CA GLY A 670 -3.16 10.18 1.07
C GLY A 670 -3.08 11.29 2.13
N SER A 671 -3.03 10.92 3.42
CA SER A 671 -2.95 11.90 4.51
C SER A 671 -1.69 12.78 4.48
N LEU A 672 -0.60 12.27 3.89
CA LEU A 672 0.63 13.05 3.66
C LEU A 672 0.50 13.83 2.35
N PHE A 673 0.03 13.18 1.29
CA PHE A 673 -0.11 13.77 -0.03
C PHE A 673 -1.00 15.01 -0.08
N PHE A 674 -2.16 14.99 0.57
CA PHE A 674 -3.07 16.14 0.62
C PHE A 674 -2.52 17.32 1.44
N ARG A 675 -1.47 17.10 2.26
CA ARG A 675 -0.80 18.15 3.05
C ARG A 675 0.44 18.69 2.34
N ASP A 676 1.25 17.80 1.79
CA ASP A 676 2.52 18.09 1.14
C ASP A 676 2.78 17.05 0.05
N GLN A 677 2.48 17.42 -1.19
CA GLN A 677 2.62 16.53 -2.34
C GLN A 677 4.09 16.23 -2.67
N ASP A 678 4.99 17.20 -2.48
CA ASP A 678 6.42 17.02 -2.77
C ASP A 678 7.02 15.99 -1.80
N ARG A 679 6.76 16.15 -0.50
CA ARG A 679 7.20 15.20 0.53
C ARG A 679 6.59 13.81 0.35
N ALA A 680 5.33 13.72 -0.08
CA ALA A 680 4.67 12.44 -0.31
C ALA A 680 5.22 11.66 -1.52
N LEU A 681 5.69 12.37 -2.56
CA LEU A 681 6.22 11.75 -3.79
C LEU A 681 7.74 11.52 -3.75
N GLU A 682 8.46 12.08 -2.77
CA GLU A 682 9.90 11.87 -2.62
C GLU A 682 10.31 10.37 -2.61
N PRO A 683 9.62 9.46 -1.90
CA PRO A 683 9.96 8.03 -1.94
C PRO A 683 9.76 7.41 -3.33
N VAL A 684 8.74 7.86 -4.07
CA VAL A 684 8.47 7.40 -5.44
C VAL A 684 9.64 7.76 -6.35
N PHE A 685 10.08 9.02 -6.33
CA PHE A 685 11.21 9.47 -7.16
C PHE A 685 12.53 8.80 -6.77
N ARG A 686 12.78 8.59 -5.48
CA ARG A 686 13.94 7.83 -5.00
C ARG A 686 13.93 6.41 -5.57
N ARG A 687 12.79 5.72 -5.49
CA ARG A 687 12.66 4.35 -5.99
C ARG A 687 12.80 4.24 -7.49
N LEU A 688 12.27 5.21 -8.25
CA LEU A 688 12.48 5.32 -9.70
C LEU A 688 13.97 5.45 -10.05
N GLN A 689 14.73 6.23 -9.27
CA GLN A 689 16.18 6.37 -9.44
C GLN A 689 16.94 5.08 -9.11
N GLU A 690 16.64 4.44 -7.98
CA GLU A 690 17.23 3.13 -7.62
C GLU A 690 16.99 2.07 -8.70
N LEU A 691 15.81 2.13 -9.31
CA LEU A 691 15.42 1.28 -10.42
C LEU A 691 15.99 1.70 -11.77
N ASN A 692 16.74 2.79 -11.89
CA ASN A 692 17.20 3.32 -13.19
C ASN A 692 16.06 3.53 -14.20
N ILE A 693 14.86 3.86 -13.73
CA ILE A 693 13.74 4.27 -14.59
C ILE A 693 13.94 5.76 -14.87
N ALA A 694 14.35 6.08 -16.10
CA ALA A 694 14.62 7.46 -16.50
C ALA A 694 13.34 8.15 -17.01
N PRO A 695 13.25 9.49 -16.93
CA PRO A 695 12.18 10.24 -17.58
C PRO A 695 12.35 10.16 -19.10
N GLU A 696 11.53 9.35 -19.75
CA GLU A 696 11.50 9.22 -21.21
C GLU A 696 10.21 9.82 -21.75
N LEU A 697 10.36 10.84 -22.61
CA LEU A 697 9.28 11.31 -23.46
C LEU A 697 8.99 10.23 -24.50
N VAL A 698 8.04 9.36 -24.20
CA VAL A 698 7.28 8.72 -25.27
C VAL A 698 6.36 9.81 -25.81
N THR A 699 6.77 10.45 -26.91
CA THR A 699 5.79 10.92 -27.88
C THR A 699 4.87 9.73 -28.09
N SER A 700 3.59 9.86 -27.74
CA SER A 700 2.57 8.89 -28.08
C SER A 700 2.47 8.83 -29.60
N SER A 701 3.43 8.14 -30.22
CA SER A 701 3.25 7.56 -31.53
C SER A 701 2.25 6.43 -31.30
N PRO A 702 1.11 6.42 -31.98
CA PRO A 702 0.22 5.26 -32.02
C PRO A 702 0.92 3.98 -32.54
N SER A 703 2.20 4.09 -32.96
CA SER A 703 2.90 3.10 -33.77
C SER A 703 3.28 1.82 -33.07
N VAL A 704 3.46 1.74 -31.75
CA VAL A 704 3.88 0.46 -31.12
C VAL A 704 2.73 -0.55 -31.06
N ALA A 705 1.49 -0.08 -30.91
CA ALA A 705 0.30 -0.93 -31.03
C ALA A 705 0.01 -1.29 -32.50
N GLN A 706 0.29 -0.35 -33.43
CA GLN A 706 0.11 -0.55 -34.87
C GLN A 706 1.17 -1.50 -35.48
N GLU A 707 2.44 -1.41 -35.06
CA GLU A 707 3.55 -2.26 -35.53
C GLU A 707 3.46 -3.71 -35.02
N LYS A 708 2.82 -3.93 -33.86
CA LYS A 708 2.64 -5.26 -33.27
C LYS A 708 1.43 -6.01 -33.82
N ALA A 709 0.35 -5.31 -34.19
CA ALA A 709 -0.78 -5.90 -34.94
C ALA A 709 -0.38 -6.35 -36.36
N ASP A 710 0.63 -5.69 -36.95
CA ASP A 710 1.17 -6.00 -38.28
C ASP A 710 1.84 -7.39 -38.35
N VAL A 711 2.36 -7.94 -37.24
CA VAL A 711 3.03 -9.26 -37.25
C VAL A 711 2.09 -10.37 -37.71
N VAL A 712 0.87 -10.42 -37.17
CA VAL A 712 -0.13 -11.43 -37.52
C VAL A 712 -0.53 -11.31 -38.99
N GLU A 713 -0.75 -10.08 -39.47
CA GLU A 713 -1.09 -9.83 -40.88
C GLU A 713 0.06 -10.25 -41.81
N ARG A 714 1.32 -9.99 -41.45
CA ARG A 714 2.49 -10.45 -42.20
C ARG A 714 2.58 -11.98 -42.24
N VAL A 715 2.34 -12.65 -41.11
CA VAL A 715 2.28 -14.12 -41.06
C VAL A 715 1.17 -14.65 -41.96
N VAL A 716 -0.04 -14.10 -41.88
CA VAL A 716 -1.18 -14.52 -42.71
C VAL A 716 -0.89 -14.31 -44.20
N ARG A 717 -0.38 -13.14 -44.60
CA ARG A 717 -0.02 -12.84 -45.99
C ARG A 717 1.06 -13.79 -46.50
N ARG A 718 2.10 -14.01 -45.71
CA ARG A 718 3.18 -14.94 -46.06
C ARG A 718 2.69 -16.38 -46.15
N ALA A 719 1.78 -16.80 -45.27
CA ALA A 719 1.16 -18.11 -45.28
C ALA A 719 0.29 -18.32 -46.54
N GLU A 720 -0.38 -17.28 -47.04
CA GLU A 720 -1.09 -17.31 -48.33
C GLU A 720 -0.15 -17.45 -49.52
N GLU A 721 0.96 -16.71 -49.54
CA GLU A 721 2.00 -16.83 -50.57
C GLU A 721 2.56 -18.26 -50.63
N LEU A 722 2.88 -18.84 -49.46
CA LEU A 722 3.37 -20.21 -49.36
C LEU A 722 2.36 -21.21 -49.93
N ARG A 723 1.07 -21.09 -49.60
CA ARG A 723 0.04 -21.98 -50.17
C ARG A 723 -0.07 -21.83 -51.69
N ARG A 724 -0.02 -20.60 -52.22
CA ARG A 724 -0.04 -20.37 -53.68
C ARG A 724 1.16 -21.04 -54.36
N LEU A 725 2.34 -21.01 -53.75
CA LEU A 725 3.52 -21.73 -54.24
C LEU A 725 3.32 -23.24 -54.17
N TRP A 726 2.76 -23.75 -53.07
CA TRP A 726 2.53 -25.19 -52.87
C TRP A 726 1.54 -25.81 -53.85
N HIS A 727 0.61 -25.03 -54.39
CA HIS A 727 -0.35 -25.46 -55.42
C HIS A 727 0.11 -25.15 -56.86
N ALA A 728 1.20 -24.39 -57.02
CA ALA A 728 1.79 -24.09 -58.32
C ALA A 728 2.83 -25.15 -58.76
N ASP A 729 3.41 -25.86 -57.78
CA ASP A 729 4.16 -27.10 -57.95
C ASP A 729 3.22 -28.32 -58.02
#